data_AF-A0AAW5MIU7-F1
#
_entry.id   AF-A0AAW5MIU7-F1
#
_cell.length_a   1.000
_cell.length_b   1.000
_cell.length_c   1.000
_cell.angle_alpha   90.00
_cell.angle_beta   90.00
_cell.angle_gamma   90.00
#
_symmetry.space_group_name_H-M   'P 1'
#
loop_
_entity.id
_entity.type
_entity.pdbx_description
1 polymer ?
#
loop_
_entity_poly.entity_id
_entity_poly.type
_entity_poly.pdbx_seq_one_letter_code
_entity_poly.pdbx_strand_id
1 'polypeptide(L)'
;MTVSRVHITPHMHWDREWYFTTEESRILLINNMAEILARLESDPDYKFYVLDGQTTVLEDYFAIQPENKARVKALVEAGKLIIGPWYTQTDTMQVSGESILRNLLYGMRDCLSLGEPMKIGYLPDSFGMSSQLPHIFNGFGIDRAMFWRGCSERHGTDKTEFLWQSNDGSEVTAQVLPLGYAIGKYLPEDEAGLRKRLESYFEVLEKASVTKDILLPNGHDQMPLQQNIFAIIDKLREIYPQREFHMSRFEQVFERIEACRDQLATLKGEFNDGKYMRVHRTISSTRMDIKLAHAAIENKIVNILEPLASIAWALGFEYHHGLLEKMWKEIMKNHAHDSIGCCCSDKVHQEVMTRFILADDMAENLIRFYMRKIVDNMPVALCEDGVQVADKLCLFNLMPFPRQEVINTSIRIRAQSFALRDEAGQPVPYFIRAKREIDPGLVDRQIVHYGNYDPFMEYDIQLCHPLPAMGYCTLHIEGNQPGLEQPVTASGELLENDFYRIALNDNGTLQILDKLRGTTVDQVLTLEEGSDDGDEYDYSPSRDEWLRYSTEFAVTREVTHQAWQSIATLKLRMALPANLAERANRQCSGHLDVICRITLAHQSPRIDIELELDNQADDHRVRVLIPTPFPSDTVVSDNQFGCITRPTRDSAMANWEAEGWKEAPIPVWQLMNFVALQDGKQGLAVLSDGLREFEVIGEQCDTLALTLLRGVGVLGKEELLLRPGRPSGIKLPTPDSQVRGKLS
;
A
#
# COMPACT_ATOMS: atom_id res chain seq x y z
N MET A 1 -27.29 32.24 27.75
CA MET A 1 -27.37 31.02 26.94
C MET A 1 -25.96 30.53 26.72
N THR A 2 -25.71 29.23 26.88
CA THR A 2 -24.40 28.62 26.63
C THR A 2 -24.06 28.73 25.15
N VAL A 3 -22.89 29.28 24.82
CA VAL A 3 -22.40 29.46 23.44
C VAL A 3 -22.01 28.12 22.83
N SER A 4 -21.30 27.30 23.60
CA SER A 4 -20.83 25.99 23.20
C SER A 4 -20.54 25.13 24.43
N ARG A 5 -20.54 23.82 24.21
CA ARG A 5 -20.14 22.83 25.20
C ARG A 5 -18.81 22.22 24.76
N VAL A 6 -17.78 22.35 25.58
CA VAL A 6 -16.40 21.96 25.28
C VAL A 6 -16.06 20.65 25.98
N HIS A 7 -15.75 19.64 25.18
CA HIS A 7 -15.45 18.27 25.56
C HIS A 7 -13.95 18.06 25.62
N ILE A 8 -13.40 18.07 26.83
CA ILE A 8 -11.98 17.80 27.06
C ILE A 8 -11.81 16.28 27.12
N THR A 9 -11.16 15.70 26.11
CA THR A 9 -11.02 14.25 25.97
C THR A 9 -9.54 13.88 26.13
N PRO A 10 -9.14 13.28 27.26
CA PRO A 10 -7.77 12.83 27.44
C PRO A 10 -7.43 11.69 26.49
N HIS A 11 -6.28 11.82 25.83
CA HIS A 11 -5.78 10.82 24.90
C HIS A 11 -4.26 10.92 24.76
N MET A 12 -3.68 9.96 24.07
CA MET A 12 -2.36 10.07 23.44
C MET A 12 -2.49 9.69 21.97
N HIS A 13 -1.68 10.30 21.13
CA HIS A 13 -1.38 9.74 19.80
C HIS A 13 -0.06 8.98 19.92
N TRP A 14 0.00 7.76 19.41
CA TRP A 14 1.11 6.85 19.64
C TRP A 14 1.63 6.27 18.34
N ASP A 15 2.52 7.02 17.68
CA ASP A 15 3.30 6.49 16.59
C ASP A 15 4.19 5.37 17.13
N ARG A 16 3.98 4.18 16.56
CA ARG A 16 4.71 2.98 16.95
C ARG A 16 6.20 3.15 16.67
N GLU A 17 6.52 3.84 15.58
CA GLU A 17 7.84 4.15 15.08
C GLU A 17 7.74 5.31 14.08
N TRP A 18 8.78 6.15 14.02
CA TRP A 18 8.81 7.33 13.15
C TRP A 18 10.26 7.79 12.91
N TYR A 19 10.62 8.99 13.39
CA TYR A 19 12.02 9.41 13.54
C TYR A 19 12.73 8.71 14.71
N PHE A 20 11.99 7.94 15.51
CA PHE A 20 12.47 7.06 16.58
C PHE A 20 12.07 5.61 16.29
N THR A 21 12.82 4.66 16.82
CA THR A 21 12.57 3.22 16.62
C THR A 21 11.44 2.67 17.48
N THR A 22 10.94 1.48 17.11
CA THR A 22 9.94 0.75 17.91
C THR A 22 10.41 0.56 19.36
N GLU A 23 11.69 0.27 19.61
CA GLU A 23 12.21 0.06 20.97
C GLU A 23 12.28 1.35 21.80
N GLU A 24 12.62 2.48 21.18
CA GLU A 24 12.58 3.79 21.84
C GLU A 24 11.15 4.13 22.24
N SER A 25 10.19 3.94 21.33
CA SER A 25 8.75 4.07 21.59
C SER A 25 8.32 3.14 22.74
N ARG A 26 8.68 1.85 22.72
CA ARG A 26 8.29 0.87 23.74
C ARG A 26 8.75 1.24 25.15
N ILE A 27 9.96 1.80 25.31
CA ILE A 27 10.46 2.25 26.63
C ILE A 27 9.58 3.37 27.18
N LEU A 28 9.20 4.34 26.35
CA LEU A 28 8.31 5.43 26.77
C LEU A 28 6.90 4.91 27.08
N LEU A 29 6.41 3.97 26.26
CA LEU A 29 5.09 3.37 26.40
C LEU A 29 4.89 2.75 27.78
N ILE A 30 5.87 1.99 28.28
CA ILE A 30 5.77 1.32 29.58
C ILE A 30 5.58 2.34 30.72
N ASN A 31 6.29 3.48 30.64
CA ASN A 31 6.22 4.53 31.65
C ASN A 31 4.89 5.30 31.56
N ASN A 32 4.46 5.66 30.36
CA ASN A 32 3.18 6.36 30.13
C ASN A 32 2.00 5.50 30.57
N MET A 33 1.97 4.22 30.18
CA MET A 33 0.93 3.29 30.60
C MET A 33 0.87 3.13 32.12
N ALA A 34 2.00 3.02 32.81
CA ALA A 34 2.01 2.92 34.26
C ALA A 34 1.32 4.13 34.93
N GLU A 35 1.58 5.34 34.42
CA GLU A 35 0.98 6.58 34.89
C GLU A 35 -0.52 6.64 34.61
N ILE A 36 -0.94 6.29 33.39
CA ILE A 36 -2.35 6.25 32.97
C ILE A 36 -3.15 5.27 33.82
N LEU A 37 -2.67 4.03 33.98
CA LEU A 37 -3.36 3.01 34.77
C LEU A 37 -3.51 3.46 36.23
N ALA A 38 -2.42 3.96 36.84
CA ALA A 38 -2.46 4.45 38.22
C ALA A 38 -3.45 5.62 38.39
N ARG A 39 -3.51 6.54 37.42
CA ARG A 39 -4.45 7.66 37.44
C ARG A 39 -5.90 7.20 37.38
N LEU A 40 -6.23 6.30 36.44
CA LEU A 40 -7.60 5.78 36.27
C LEU A 40 -8.07 4.91 37.44
N GLU A 41 -7.15 4.26 38.14
CA GLU A 41 -7.44 3.45 39.34
C GLU A 41 -7.66 4.32 40.58
N SER A 42 -6.84 5.36 40.77
CA SER A 42 -6.79 6.14 42.01
C SER A 42 -7.69 7.37 42.03
N ASP A 43 -8.02 7.96 40.87
CA ASP A 43 -8.84 9.16 40.77
C ASP A 43 -10.24 8.85 40.20
N PRO A 44 -11.31 8.97 40.99
CA PRO A 44 -12.68 8.72 40.52
C PRO A 44 -13.23 9.81 39.58
N ASP A 45 -12.65 11.02 39.58
CA ASP A 45 -13.06 12.12 38.72
C ASP A 45 -12.40 12.06 37.35
N TYR A 46 -11.24 11.38 37.23
CA TYR A 46 -10.57 11.12 35.96
C TYR A 46 -11.18 9.90 35.26
N LYS A 47 -12.29 10.14 34.55
CA LYS A 47 -13.20 9.07 34.10
C LYS A 47 -12.79 8.38 32.81
N PHE A 48 -12.10 9.07 31.90
CA PHE A 48 -11.90 8.58 30.53
C PHE A 48 -10.47 8.82 30.06
N TYR A 49 -9.92 7.84 29.35
CA TYR A 49 -8.68 7.99 28.61
C TYR A 49 -8.76 7.18 27.31
N VAL A 50 -8.55 7.83 26.17
CA VAL A 50 -8.55 7.17 24.85
C VAL A 50 -7.14 6.71 24.51
N LEU A 51 -6.98 5.40 24.33
CA LEU A 51 -5.73 4.74 23.99
C LEU A 51 -5.55 4.66 22.46
N ASP A 52 -5.65 5.82 21.81
CA ASP A 52 -5.36 6.06 20.39
C ASP A 52 -6.08 5.17 19.34
N GLY A 53 -7.03 4.37 19.79
CA GLY A 53 -7.82 3.49 18.95
C GLY A 53 -7.09 2.35 18.24
N GLN A 54 -5.89 1.98 18.70
CA GLN A 54 -5.08 0.88 18.16
C GLN A 54 -4.67 -0.14 19.22
N THR A 55 -4.84 -1.44 18.95
CA THR A 55 -4.50 -2.51 19.91
C THR A 55 -3.05 -2.97 19.86
N THR A 56 -2.27 -2.62 18.83
CA THR A 56 -0.82 -2.92 18.77
C THR A 56 -0.08 -2.32 19.96
N VAL A 57 -0.53 -1.17 20.47
CA VAL A 57 0.02 -0.52 21.67
C VAL A 57 -0.12 -1.43 22.89
N LEU A 58 -1.26 -2.12 23.02
CA LEU A 58 -1.47 -3.08 24.10
C LEU A 58 -0.66 -4.37 23.88
N GLU A 59 -0.53 -4.83 22.63
CA GLU A 59 0.32 -5.98 22.30
C GLU A 59 1.78 -5.72 22.68
N ASP A 60 2.34 -4.58 22.27
CA ASP A 60 3.71 -4.17 22.59
C ASP A 60 3.89 -3.96 24.11
N TYR A 61 2.89 -3.41 24.81
CA TYR A 61 2.93 -3.26 26.26
C TYR A 61 2.90 -4.60 27.00
N PHE A 62 2.00 -5.52 26.63
CA PHE A 62 1.86 -6.82 27.26
C PHE A 62 3.00 -7.79 26.97
N ALA A 63 3.76 -7.57 25.89
CA ALA A 63 5.00 -8.30 25.64
C ALA A 63 6.03 -8.08 26.75
N ILE A 64 6.00 -6.91 27.42
CA ILE A 64 6.92 -6.55 28.50
C ILE A 64 6.27 -6.62 29.89
N GLN A 65 4.99 -6.25 30.00
CA GLN A 65 4.24 -6.15 31.26
C GLN A 65 2.99 -7.06 31.24
N PRO A 66 3.13 -8.39 31.04
CA PRO A 66 2.00 -9.30 30.90
C PRO A 66 1.10 -9.37 32.15
N GLU A 67 1.62 -9.07 33.33
CA GLU A 67 0.89 -9.01 34.60
C GLU A 67 -0.18 -7.91 34.63
N ASN A 68 -0.02 -6.84 33.83
CA ASN A 68 -0.95 -5.72 33.79
C ASN A 68 -2.19 -5.99 32.93
N LYS A 69 -2.30 -7.16 32.26
CA LYS A 69 -3.49 -7.55 31.48
C LYS A 69 -4.78 -7.46 32.28
N ALA A 70 -4.76 -7.94 33.53
CA ALA A 70 -5.95 -7.91 34.39
C ALA A 70 -6.37 -6.48 34.78
N ARG A 71 -5.39 -5.58 35.01
CA ARG A 71 -5.64 -4.17 35.31
C ARG A 71 -6.24 -3.44 34.12
N VAL A 72 -5.64 -3.62 32.94
CA VAL A 72 -6.16 -3.05 31.68
C VAL A 72 -7.58 -3.53 31.44
N LYS A 73 -7.83 -4.85 31.52
CA LYS A 73 -9.17 -5.42 31.36
C LYS A 73 -10.20 -4.79 32.29
N ALA A 74 -9.90 -4.70 33.59
CA ALA A 74 -10.82 -4.09 34.56
C ALA A 74 -11.15 -2.62 34.23
N LEU A 75 -10.17 -1.85 33.76
CA LEU A 75 -10.38 -0.44 33.38
C LEU A 75 -11.17 -0.29 32.07
N VAL A 76 -10.98 -1.20 31.11
CA VAL A 76 -11.76 -1.25 29.86
C VAL A 76 -13.20 -1.64 30.15
N GLU A 77 -13.44 -2.69 30.93
CA GLU A 77 -14.79 -3.12 31.35
C GLU A 77 -15.52 -2.05 32.17
N ALA A 78 -14.78 -1.27 32.97
CA ALA A 78 -15.33 -0.11 33.69
C ALA A 78 -15.59 1.11 32.79
N GLY A 79 -15.27 1.04 31.50
CA GLY A 79 -15.42 2.13 30.54
C GLY A 79 -14.46 3.31 30.75
N LYS A 80 -13.39 3.11 31.53
CA LYS A 80 -12.41 4.15 31.87
C LYS A 80 -11.27 4.26 30.86
N LEU A 81 -10.75 3.12 30.41
CA LEU A 81 -9.75 3.04 29.36
C LEU A 81 -10.44 2.64 28.06
N ILE A 82 -10.38 3.49 27.04
CA ILE A 82 -11.10 3.33 25.77
C ILE A 82 -10.11 2.84 24.72
N ILE A 83 -10.41 1.71 24.07
CA ILE A 83 -9.48 0.98 23.19
C ILE A 83 -10.10 0.69 21.82
N GLY A 84 -9.26 0.49 20.79
CA GLY A 84 -9.68 0.07 19.45
C GLY A 84 -10.42 1.13 18.63
N PRO A 85 -10.96 0.77 17.45
CA PRO A 85 -11.22 -0.59 16.99
C PRO A 85 -10.09 -1.22 16.16
N TRP A 86 -9.05 -0.45 15.84
CA TRP A 86 -7.98 -0.87 14.95
C TRP A 86 -6.94 -1.74 15.66
N TYR A 87 -6.21 -2.54 14.90
CA TYR A 87 -4.95 -3.11 15.34
C TYR A 87 -3.82 -2.08 15.26
N THR A 88 -3.67 -1.38 14.12
CA THR A 88 -2.76 -0.23 13.94
C THR A 88 -3.48 0.93 13.27
N GLN A 89 -3.01 2.18 13.48
CA GLN A 89 -3.51 3.35 12.76
C GLN A 89 -2.95 3.43 11.35
N THR A 90 -3.64 2.79 10.40
CA THR A 90 -3.13 2.59 9.04
C THR A 90 -3.33 3.79 8.11
N ASP A 91 -2.45 3.93 7.12
CA ASP A 91 -2.70 4.79 5.96
C ASP A 91 -3.70 4.09 5.01
N THR A 92 -4.92 4.63 4.95
CA THR A 92 -6.02 4.01 4.21
C THR A 92 -5.91 4.13 2.70
N MET A 93 -4.98 4.95 2.19
CA MET A 93 -4.76 5.16 0.77
C MET A 93 -3.66 4.24 0.20
N GLN A 94 -2.85 3.61 1.06
CA GLN A 94 -1.65 2.85 0.66
C GLN A 94 -1.80 1.32 0.76
N VAL A 95 -2.83 0.83 1.45
CA VAL A 95 -3.04 -0.61 1.73
C VAL A 95 -4.34 -1.13 1.10
N SER A 96 -4.42 -2.43 0.80
CA SER A 96 -5.63 -3.00 0.19
C SER A 96 -6.83 -3.01 1.13
N GLY A 97 -8.01 -3.21 0.55
CA GLY A 97 -9.25 -3.39 1.32
C GLY A 97 -9.15 -4.58 2.28
N GLU A 98 -8.52 -5.68 1.88
CA GLU A 98 -8.28 -6.83 2.76
C GLU A 98 -7.39 -6.44 3.94
N SER A 99 -6.32 -5.68 3.73
CA SER A 99 -5.47 -5.19 4.82
C SER A 99 -6.23 -4.30 5.81
N ILE A 100 -7.09 -3.39 5.34
CA ILE A 100 -7.95 -2.58 6.22
C ILE A 100 -8.92 -3.48 7.00
N LEU A 101 -9.54 -4.46 6.32
CA LEU A 101 -10.45 -5.42 6.92
C LEU A 101 -9.73 -6.25 7.99
N ARG A 102 -8.53 -6.77 7.71
CA ARG A 102 -7.74 -7.55 8.69
C ARG A 102 -7.33 -6.69 9.88
N ASN A 103 -6.99 -5.43 9.65
CA ASN A 103 -6.64 -4.49 10.71
C ASN A 103 -7.81 -4.30 11.69
N LEU A 104 -9.02 -4.06 11.18
CA LEU A 104 -10.23 -3.99 12.02
C LEU A 104 -10.58 -5.34 12.64
N LEU A 105 -10.48 -6.46 11.90
CA LEU A 105 -10.80 -7.80 12.40
C LEU A 105 -9.95 -8.16 13.62
N TYR A 106 -8.62 -8.03 13.50
CA TYR A 106 -7.72 -8.35 14.59
C TYR A 106 -7.80 -7.32 15.72
N GLY A 107 -7.95 -6.02 15.42
CA GLY A 107 -8.15 -4.97 16.42
C GLY A 107 -9.41 -5.20 17.26
N MET A 108 -10.55 -5.41 16.60
CA MET A 108 -11.83 -5.74 17.24
C MET A 108 -11.74 -6.99 18.11
N ARG A 109 -11.11 -8.05 17.61
CA ARG A 109 -10.96 -9.30 18.36
C ARG A 109 -10.05 -9.13 19.58
N ASP A 110 -8.96 -8.37 19.45
CA ASP A 110 -8.07 -8.05 20.56
C ASP A 110 -8.81 -7.23 21.62
N CYS A 111 -9.62 -6.23 21.21
CA CYS A 111 -10.48 -5.48 22.11
C CYS A 111 -11.46 -6.37 22.86
N LEU A 112 -12.23 -7.22 22.17
CA LEU A 112 -13.25 -8.09 22.78
C LEU A 112 -12.69 -9.07 23.82
N SER A 113 -11.38 -9.35 23.80
CA SER A 113 -10.73 -10.14 24.86
C SER A 113 -10.58 -9.37 26.19
N LEU A 114 -10.60 -8.03 26.12
CA LEU A 114 -10.43 -7.08 27.22
C LEU A 114 -11.73 -6.35 27.59
N GLY A 115 -12.64 -6.13 26.64
CA GLY A 115 -13.93 -5.45 26.84
C GLY A 115 -14.47 -4.85 25.53
N GLU A 116 -15.46 -3.95 25.63
CA GLU A 116 -16.08 -3.37 24.44
C GLU A 116 -15.14 -2.39 23.71
N PRO A 117 -14.98 -2.52 22.37
CA PRO A 117 -14.20 -1.57 21.59
C PRO A 117 -14.91 -0.23 21.43
N MET A 118 -14.12 0.83 21.23
CA MET A 118 -14.62 2.10 20.71
C MET A 118 -15.16 1.88 19.29
N LYS A 119 -16.48 2.02 19.11
CA LYS A 119 -17.15 1.89 17.81
C LYS A 119 -17.06 3.18 16.99
N ILE A 120 -15.84 3.67 16.79
CA ILE A 120 -15.51 4.85 15.97
C ILE A 120 -14.32 4.48 15.10
N GLY A 121 -14.45 4.62 13.77
CA GLY A 121 -13.31 4.60 12.86
C GLY A 121 -12.40 5.79 13.14
N TYR A 122 -11.45 5.61 14.04
CA TYR A 122 -10.59 6.68 14.57
C TYR A 122 -9.27 6.73 13.80
N LEU A 123 -9.10 7.75 12.96
CA LEU A 123 -7.96 7.97 12.08
C LEU A 123 -7.45 9.41 12.24
N PRO A 124 -6.88 9.75 13.40
CA PRO A 124 -6.52 11.13 13.73
C PRO A 124 -5.38 11.66 12.89
N ASP A 125 -4.51 10.81 12.33
CA ASP A 125 -3.36 11.26 11.52
C ASP A 125 -3.14 10.55 10.18
N SER A 126 -4.05 9.67 9.74
CA SER A 126 -3.91 9.03 8.42
C SER A 126 -3.92 10.05 7.27
N PHE A 127 -3.06 9.81 6.27
CA PHE A 127 -2.82 10.71 5.14
C PHE A 127 -3.87 10.55 4.03
N GLY A 128 -5.09 10.97 4.36
CA GLY A 128 -6.26 10.87 3.50
C GLY A 128 -7.16 9.69 3.86
N MET A 129 -8.38 9.74 3.35
CA MET A 129 -9.45 8.80 3.68
C MET A 129 -10.01 8.15 2.42
N SER A 130 -9.89 6.83 2.32
CA SER A 130 -10.48 6.07 1.23
C SER A 130 -12.01 6.22 1.20
N SER A 131 -12.57 6.40 0.00
CA SER A 131 -14.03 6.51 -0.21
C SER A 131 -14.84 5.28 0.21
N GLN A 132 -14.17 4.17 0.49
CA GLN A 132 -14.78 2.88 0.80
C GLN A 132 -14.79 2.57 2.30
N LEU A 133 -14.23 3.46 3.14
CA LEU A 133 -14.26 3.28 4.59
C LEU A 133 -15.69 3.16 5.16
N PRO A 134 -16.73 3.91 4.72
CA PRO A 134 -18.08 3.70 5.23
C PRO A 134 -18.59 2.27 5.02
N HIS A 135 -18.33 1.69 3.84
CA HIS A 135 -18.67 0.30 3.51
C HIS A 135 -17.96 -0.68 4.45
N ILE A 136 -16.64 -0.53 4.62
CA ILE A 136 -15.84 -1.39 5.48
C ILE A 136 -16.29 -1.25 6.95
N PHE A 137 -16.47 -0.03 7.45
CA PHE A 137 -16.92 0.24 8.82
C PHE A 137 -18.27 -0.38 9.13
N ASN A 138 -19.26 -0.22 8.24
CA ASN A 138 -20.57 -0.85 8.42
C ASN A 138 -20.47 -2.37 8.52
N GLY A 139 -19.55 -3.01 7.77
CA GLY A 139 -19.27 -4.45 7.88
C GLY A 139 -18.81 -4.90 9.28
N PHE A 140 -18.21 -4.01 10.07
CA PHE A 140 -17.82 -4.25 11.47
C PHE A 140 -18.81 -3.68 12.49
N GLY A 141 -19.98 -3.22 12.04
CA GLY A 141 -20.97 -2.53 12.88
C GLY A 141 -20.41 -1.25 13.50
N ILE A 142 -19.62 -0.50 12.73
CA ILE A 142 -19.13 0.83 13.06
C ILE A 142 -19.91 1.82 12.17
N ASP A 143 -20.58 2.77 12.81
CA ASP A 143 -21.44 3.78 12.20
C ASP A 143 -20.92 5.22 12.41
N ARG A 144 -19.72 5.35 12.99
CA ARG A 144 -19.07 6.62 13.33
C ARG A 144 -17.64 6.65 12.80
N ALA A 145 -17.19 7.80 12.32
CA ALA A 145 -15.81 8.04 11.87
C ALA A 145 -15.28 9.37 12.39
N MET A 146 -14.02 9.40 12.81
CA MET A 146 -13.35 10.62 13.26
C MET A 146 -11.96 10.70 12.65
N PHE A 147 -11.64 11.83 12.02
CA PHE A 147 -10.37 12.02 11.35
C PHE A 147 -9.98 13.49 11.25
N TRP A 148 -8.72 13.78 10.94
CA TRP A 148 -8.22 15.15 10.82
C TRP A 148 -8.13 15.61 9.36
N ARG A 149 -7.53 14.79 8.49
CA ARG A 149 -6.96 15.26 7.21
C ARG A 149 -7.91 15.03 6.03
N GLY A 150 -7.81 15.90 5.02
CA GLY A 150 -8.34 15.65 3.68
C GLY A 150 -9.73 16.19 3.36
N CYS A 151 -10.45 16.78 4.33
CA CYS A 151 -11.78 17.34 4.08
C CYS A 151 -11.73 18.88 3.97
N SER A 152 -12.45 19.41 2.98
CA SER A 152 -12.62 20.84 2.75
C SER A 152 -14.03 21.15 2.24
N GLU A 153 -14.40 22.43 2.17
CA GLU A 153 -15.67 22.89 1.63
C GLU A 153 -15.91 22.49 0.17
N ARG A 154 -14.85 22.13 -0.57
CA ARG A 154 -14.96 21.60 -1.93
C ARG A 154 -15.79 20.32 -2.02
N HIS A 155 -15.88 19.57 -0.93
CA HIS A 155 -16.69 18.35 -0.85
C HIS A 155 -18.18 18.63 -0.68
N GLY A 156 -18.57 19.88 -0.35
CA GLY A 156 -19.96 20.33 -0.33
C GLY A 156 -20.43 20.95 0.98
N THR A 157 -19.60 21.02 2.03
CA THR A 157 -19.94 21.65 3.31
C THR A 157 -18.73 22.27 4.00
N ASP A 158 -18.92 23.41 4.65
CA ASP A 158 -17.91 24.05 5.51
C ASP A 158 -17.99 23.57 6.98
N LYS A 159 -18.77 22.51 7.24
CA LYS A 159 -19.02 21.96 8.57
C LYS A 159 -18.11 20.78 8.88
N THR A 160 -17.84 20.60 10.17
CA THR A 160 -17.01 19.50 10.68
C THR A 160 -17.81 18.22 10.97
N GLU A 161 -19.15 18.30 10.97
CA GLU A 161 -20.03 17.16 11.14
C GLU A 161 -20.87 16.93 9.89
N PHE A 162 -20.88 15.68 9.40
CA PHE A 162 -21.61 15.28 8.20
C PHE A 162 -21.86 13.77 8.18
N LEU A 163 -22.67 13.32 7.23
CA LEU A 163 -22.82 11.92 6.85
C LEU A 163 -21.84 11.60 5.73
N TRP A 164 -21.03 10.56 5.89
CA TRP A 164 -20.11 10.10 4.86
C TRP A 164 -20.60 8.81 4.25
N GLN A 165 -20.88 8.82 2.94
CA GLN A 165 -21.51 7.73 2.22
C GLN A 165 -20.59 7.16 1.11
N SER A 166 -20.43 5.84 1.09
CA SER A 166 -19.73 5.10 0.04
C SER A 166 -20.63 4.83 -1.18
N ASN A 167 -20.05 4.32 -2.27
CA ASN A 167 -20.75 4.11 -3.54
C ASN A 167 -21.89 3.09 -3.48
N ASP A 168 -21.83 2.14 -2.55
CA ASP A 168 -22.87 1.11 -2.32
C ASP A 168 -24.03 1.61 -1.43
N GLY A 169 -23.91 2.82 -0.86
CA GLY A 169 -24.91 3.41 0.02
C GLY A 169 -24.66 3.21 1.52
N SER A 170 -23.62 2.46 1.89
CA SER A 170 -23.14 2.41 3.28
C SER A 170 -22.75 3.80 3.77
N GLU A 171 -22.97 4.05 5.06
CA GLU A 171 -22.86 5.41 5.61
C GLU A 171 -22.38 5.39 7.06
N VAL A 172 -21.61 6.42 7.41
CA VAL A 172 -21.17 6.70 8.79
C VAL A 172 -21.37 8.17 9.13
N THR A 173 -21.64 8.47 10.40
CA THR A 173 -21.59 9.83 10.93
C THR A 173 -20.12 10.23 11.13
N ALA A 174 -19.69 11.34 10.53
CA ALA A 174 -18.31 11.78 10.57
C ALA A 174 -18.13 13.03 11.44
N GLN A 175 -17.00 13.08 12.16
CA GLN A 175 -16.50 14.27 12.85
C GLN A 175 -15.07 14.56 12.38
N VAL A 176 -14.87 15.69 11.70
CA VAL A 176 -13.54 16.19 11.35
C VAL A 176 -12.94 16.95 12.53
N LEU A 177 -11.63 16.79 12.75
CA LEU A 177 -10.84 17.56 13.71
C LEU A 177 -10.17 18.75 12.99
N PRO A 178 -10.82 19.91 12.81
CA PRO A 178 -10.35 20.95 11.88
C PRO A 178 -9.00 21.57 12.25
N LEU A 179 -8.60 21.45 13.51
CA LEU A 179 -7.31 21.94 14.03
C LEU A 179 -6.39 20.79 14.50
N GLY A 180 -6.74 19.54 14.19
CA GLY A 180 -6.02 18.33 14.58
C GLY A 180 -6.33 17.85 16.01
N TYR A 181 -5.74 16.70 16.36
CA TYR A 181 -5.93 16.03 17.66
C TYR A 181 -5.06 16.61 18.79
N ALA A 182 -4.20 17.59 18.46
CA ALA A 182 -3.17 18.12 19.35
C ALA A 182 -3.56 19.43 20.06
N ILE A 183 -4.74 20.01 19.77
CA ILE A 183 -5.06 21.38 20.19
C ILE A 183 -5.10 21.57 21.71
N GLY A 184 -5.45 20.55 22.47
CA GLY A 184 -5.44 20.55 23.93
C GLY A 184 -4.14 20.08 24.57
N LYS A 185 -3.03 19.88 23.84
CA LYS A 185 -1.74 19.46 24.45
C LYS A 185 -1.27 20.47 25.49
N TYR A 186 -0.72 20.06 26.63
CA TYR A 186 -0.10 20.93 27.63
C TYR A 186 -0.84 22.28 27.81
N LEU A 187 -2.11 22.24 28.21
CA LEU A 187 -2.87 23.47 28.40
C LEU A 187 -2.17 24.35 29.46
N PRO A 188 -1.99 25.67 29.20
CA PRO A 188 -1.36 26.57 30.17
C PRO A 188 -2.12 26.63 31.50
N GLU A 189 -1.40 26.91 32.58
CA GLU A 189 -2.00 27.09 33.90
C GLU A 189 -2.57 28.49 34.12
N ASP A 190 -1.98 29.49 33.45
CA ASP A 190 -2.31 30.89 33.61
C ASP A 190 -3.39 31.35 32.59
N GLU A 191 -4.20 32.32 33.02
CA GLU A 191 -5.28 32.87 32.20
C GLU A 191 -4.78 33.47 30.88
N ALA A 192 -3.65 34.19 30.89
CA ALA A 192 -3.14 34.84 29.69
C ALA A 192 -2.71 33.81 28.64
N GLY A 193 -2.05 32.73 29.05
CA GLY A 193 -1.69 31.60 28.21
C GLY A 193 -2.92 30.88 27.65
N LEU A 194 -3.92 30.58 28.49
CA LEU A 194 -5.17 29.94 28.06
C LEU A 194 -5.92 30.81 27.04
N ARG A 195 -6.07 32.12 27.30
CA ARG A 195 -6.73 33.05 26.37
C ARG A 195 -6.01 33.15 25.04
N LYS A 196 -4.70 33.38 25.07
CA LYS A 196 -3.87 33.49 23.87
C LYS A 196 -4.01 32.28 22.95
N ARG A 197 -4.17 31.09 23.54
CA ARG A 197 -4.25 29.84 22.79
C ARG A 197 -5.66 29.50 22.33
N LEU A 198 -6.66 29.63 23.20
CA LEU A 198 -8.00 29.09 22.94
C LEU A 198 -8.94 30.07 22.23
N GLU A 199 -8.72 31.38 22.31
CA GLU A 199 -9.61 32.35 21.66
C GLU A 199 -9.69 32.14 20.14
N SER A 200 -8.55 31.94 19.48
CA SER A 200 -8.51 31.63 18.04
C SER A 200 -9.04 30.24 17.71
N TYR A 201 -8.91 29.28 18.62
CA TYR A 201 -9.45 27.92 18.42
C TYR A 201 -10.97 27.93 18.47
N PHE A 202 -11.58 28.62 19.44
CA PHE A 202 -13.03 28.69 19.56
C PHE A 202 -13.67 29.34 18.33
N GLU A 203 -13.05 30.37 17.73
CA GLU A 203 -13.56 30.97 16.50
C GLU A 203 -13.69 29.95 15.36
N VAL A 204 -12.67 29.11 15.16
CA VAL A 204 -12.68 28.07 14.12
C VAL A 204 -13.65 26.95 14.48
N LEU A 205 -13.54 26.40 15.69
CA LEU A 205 -14.31 25.24 16.13
C LEU A 205 -15.81 25.54 16.22
N GLU A 206 -16.18 26.69 16.79
CA GLU A 206 -17.59 27.07 16.94
C GLU A 206 -18.21 27.45 15.60
N LYS A 207 -17.47 28.02 14.66
CA LYS A 207 -18.00 28.36 13.33
C LYS A 207 -18.29 27.10 12.50
N ALA A 208 -17.40 26.11 12.55
CA ALA A 208 -17.51 24.88 11.76
C ALA A 208 -18.51 23.87 12.36
N SER A 209 -18.79 23.94 13.66
CA SER A 209 -19.71 23.01 14.32
C SER A 209 -21.19 23.36 14.11
N VAL A 210 -21.98 22.36 13.73
CA VAL A 210 -23.45 22.32 13.66
C VAL A 210 -24.04 22.27 15.07
N THR A 211 -23.52 21.39 15.94
CA THR A 211 -24.09 21.13 17.28
C THR A 211 -23.63 22.12 18.34
N LYS A 212 -22.49 22.78 18.13
CA LYS A 212 -21.74 23.54 19.15
C LYS A 212 -21.22 22.66 20.30
N ASP A 213 -21.11 21.36 20.07
CA ASP A 213 -20.42 20.41 20.94
C ASP A 213 -18.96 20.29 20.44
N ILE A 214 -18.06 21.05 21.06
CA ILE A 214 -16.69 21.27 20.61
C ILE A 214 -15.73 20.28 21.25
N LEU A 215 -14.96 19.56 20.43
CA LEU A 215 -13.89 18.71 20.90
C LEU A 215 -12.62 19.53 21.23
N LEU A 216 -12.07 19.29 22.41
CA LEU A 216 -10.74 19.75 22.81
C LEU A 216 -9.92 18.53 23.25
N PRO A 217 -9.32 17.77 22.31
CA PRO A 217 -8.54 16.59 22.66
C PRO A 217 -7.30 16.99 23.45
N ASN A 218 -7.15 16.46 24.66
CA ASN A 218 -6.05 16.72 25.59
C ASN A 218 -5.01 15.61 25.48
N GLY A 219 -4.20 15.72 24.43
CA GLY A 219 -3.18 14.76 24.05
C GLY A 219 -2.29 15.30 22.94
N HIS A 220 -1.19 14.59 22.67
CA HIS A 220 -0.27 14.79 21.54
C HIS A 220 0.49 13.48 21.32
N ASP A 221 1.28 13.43 20.25
CA ASP A 221 2.30 12.41 19.97
C ASP A 221 3.11 12.13 21.25
N GLN A 222 2.96 10.92 21.78
CA GLN A 222 3.62 10.38 22.96
C GLN A 222 3.59 11.31 24.20
N MET A 223 2.52 12.11 24.36
CA MET A 223 2.35 13.04 25.47
C MET A 223 2.03 12.30 26.78
N PRO A 224 2.78 12.55 27.86
CA PRO A 224 2.37 12.14 29.20
C PRO A 224 1.04 12.76 29.61
N LEU A 225 0.35 12.15 30.57
CA LEU A 225 -0.93 12.66 31.02
C LEU A 225 -0.78 14.06 31.68
N GLN A 226 -1.72 14.95 31.42
CA GLN A 226 -1.70 16.27 32.03
C GLN A 226 -2.25 16.21 33.47
N GLN A 227 -1.34 16.17 34.44
CA GLN A 227 -1.66 15.96 35.87
C GLN A 227 -2.60 17.03 36.47
N ASN A 228 -2.44 18.29 36.07
CA ASN A 228 -3.17 19.44 36.61
C ASN A 228 -4.48 19.75 35.87
N ILE A 229 -5.00 18.84 35.03
CA ILE A 229 -6.10 19.13 34.10
C ILE A 229 -7.37 19.65 34.79
N PHE A 230 -7.71 19.18 35.99
CA PHE A 230 -8.92 19.67 36.69
C PHE A 230 -8.80 21.12 37.14
N ALA A 231 -7.63 21.55 37.61
CA ALA A 231 -7.38 22.95 37.94
C ALA A 231 -7.52 23.84 36.70
N ILE A 232 -7.09 23.34 35.54
CA ILE A 232 -7.23 24.03 34.25
C ILE A 232 -8.70 24.08 33.83
N ILE A 233 -9.46 22.98 33.97
CA ILE A 233 -10.89 22.97 33.67
C ILE A 233 -11.63 24.00 34.54
N ASP A 234 -11.31 24.08 35.83
CA ASP A 234 -11.91 25.06 36.72
C ASP A 234 -11.55 26.50 36.33
N LYS A 235 -10.29 26.73 35.92
CA LYS A 235 -9.87 28.02 35.36
C LYS A 235 -10.62 28.36 34.06
N LEU A 236 -10.82 27.39 33.16
CA LEU A 236 -11.56 27.57 31.91
C LEU A 236 -13.01 27.98 32.17
N ARG A 237 -13.67 27.38 33.17
CA ARG A 237 -15.03 27.75 33.61
C ARG A 237 -15.09 29.18 34.15
N GLU A 238 -14.06 29.63 34.85
CA GLU A 238 -13.96 31.00 35.37
C GLU A 238 -13.78 32.03 34.23
N ILE A 239 -12.87 31.78 33.30
CA ILE A 239 -12.47 32.76 32.27
C ILE A 239 -13.41 32.79 31.05
N TYR A 240 -14.20 31.73 30.85
CA TYR A 240 -15.20 31.58 29.78
C TYR A 240 -16.57 31.13 30.34
N PRO A 241 -17.25 31.93 31.17
CA PRO A 241 -18.52 31.55 31.81
C PRO A 241 -19.67 31.30 30.82
N GLN A 242 -19.52 31.74 29.57
CA GLN A 242 -20.47 31.51 28.48
C GLN A 242 -20.33 30.12 27.83
N ARG A 243 -19.30 29.34 28.18
CA ARG A 243 -19.04 27.99 27.66
C ARG A 243 -19.08 26.97 28.80
N GLU A 244 -19.50 25.75 28.48
CA GLU A 244 -19.51 24.66 29.44
C GLU A 244 -18.32 23.73 29.23
N PHE A 245 -17.45 23.57 30.24
CA PHE A 245 -16.28 22.69 30.16
C PHE A 245 -16.45 21.45 31.05
N HIS A 246 -16.20 20.28 30.46
CA HIS A 246 -16.18 19.02 31.19
C HIS A 246 -15.25 17.99 30.53
N MET A 247 -14.78 17.05 31.33
CA MET A 247 -14.06 15.88 30.84
C MET A 247 -15.06 14.90 30.21
N SER A 248 -14.75 14.42 29.00
CA SER A 248 -15.66 13.64 28.15
C SER A 248 -14.90 12.52 27.42
N ARG A 249 -15.67 11.69 26.70
CA ARG A 249 -15.19 10.77 25.65
C ARG A 249 -15.83 11.12 24.30
N PHE A 250 -15.31 10.58 23.20
CA PHE A 250 -15.75 10.91 21.84
C PHE A 250 -17.19 10.47 21.55
N GLU A 251 -17.64 9.34 22.10
CA GLU A 251 -18.99 8.81 21.89
C GLU A 251 -20.08 9.78 22.36
N GLN A 252 -19.83 10.53 23.45
CA GLN A 252 -20.77 11.53 23.96
C GLN A 252 -20.94 12.74 23.03
N VAL A 253 -19.97 12.98 22.14
CA VAL A 253 -20.11 14.00 21.09
C VAL A 253 -20.90 13.41 19.92
N PHE A 254 -20.62 12.18 19.50
CA PHE A 254 -21.39 11.52 18.45
C PHE A 254 -22.89 11.38 18.77
N GLU A 255 -23.25 11.05 20.01
CA GLU A 255 -24.66 11.02 20.47
C GLU A 255 -25.40 12.34 20.17
N ARG A 256 -24.68 13.47 20.22
CA ARG A 256 -25.24 14.81 19.95
C ARG A 256 -25.32 15.11 18.46
N ILE A 257 -24.30 14.70 17.71
CA ILE A 257 -24.28 14.83 16.25
C ILE A 257 -25.44 14.04 15.65
N GLU A 258 -25.62 12.80 16.10
CA GLU A 258 -26.69 11.90 15.67
C GLU A 258 -28.07 12.42 16.04
N ALA A 259 -28.23 13.10 17.19
CA ALA A 259 -29.47 13.76 17.55
C ALA A 259 -29.86 14.90 16.59
N CYS A 260 -28.91 15.44 15.83
CA CYS A 260 -29.10 16.49 14.82
C CYS A 260 -28.93 15.96 13.39
N ARG A 261 -29.02 14.65 13.17
CA ARG A 261 -28.76 13.98 11.89
C ARG A 261 -29.43 14.62 10.68
N ASP A 262 -30.69 15.06 10.81
CA ASP A 262 -31.45 15.68 9.73
C ASP A 262 -30.87 17.03 9.24
N GLN A 263 -29.91 17.60 9.97
CA GLN A 263 -29.23 18.85 9.63
C GLN A 263 -27.86 18.63 8.97
N LEU A 264 -27.38 17.38 8.92
CA LEU A 264 -26.05 17.03 8.42
C LEU A 264 -26.05 16.96 6.88
N ALA A 265 -25.02 17.51 6.26
CA ALA A 265 -24.77 17.29 4.83
C ALA A 265 -24.35 15.83 4.59
N THR A 266 -24.62 15.28 3.40
CA THR A 266 -24.07 13.99 2.97
C THR A 266 -22.94 14.22 1.99
N LEU A 267 -21.74 13.76 2.35
CA LEU A 267 -20.54 13.82 1.52
C LEU A 267 -20.23 12.42 0.97
N LYS A 268 -19.62 12.38 -0.23
CA LYS A 268 -19.21 11.15 -0.92
C LYS A 268 -17.80 11.30 -1.45
N GLY A 269 -17.16 10.16 -1.70
CA GLY A 269 -15.81 10.13 -2.26
C GLY A 269 -14.74 10.00 -1.19
N GLU A 270 -13.49 10.13 -1.64
CA GLU A 270 -12.30 10.13 -0.80
C GLU A 270 -12.09 11.53 -0.20
N PHE A 271 -11.35 11.61 0.91
CA PHE A 271 -10.95 12.89 1.50
C PHE A 271 -9.44 13.03 1.43
N ASN A 272 -8.95 13.84 0.49
CA ASN A 272 -7.52 14.04 0.21
C ASN A 272 -7.19 15.50 -0.16
N ASP A 273 -7.95 16.48 0.32
CA ASP A 273 -7.65 17.91 0.10
C ASP A 273 -6.61 18.44 1.11
N GLY A 274 -5.51 18.98 0.57
CA GLY A 274 -4.43 19.64 1.32
C GLY A 274 -4.72 21.07 1.78
N LYS A 275 -5.99 21.52 1.77
CA LYS A 275 -6.36 22.93 1.95
C LYS A 275 -6.04 23.46 3.34
N TYR A 276 -6.57 22.81 4.38
CA TYR A 276 -6.43 23.27 5.76
C TYR A 276 -5.28 22.59 6.52
N MET A 277 -4.84 21.43 6.06
CA MET A 277 -3.77 20.61 6.61
C MET A 277 -3.13 19.79 5.48
N ARG A 278 -1.92 19.28 5.72
CA ARG A 278 -1.20 18.46 4.74
C ARG A 278 -1.80 17.06 4.69
N VAL A 279 -1.88 16.48 3.50
CA VAL A 279 -2.40 15.13 3.22
C VAL A 279 -1.34 14.26 2.56
N HIS A 280 -0.20 14.82 2.18
CA HIS A 280 0.96 14.11 1.65
C HIS A 280 0.63 13.27 0.42
N ARG A 281 -0.02 13.87 -0.57
CA ARG A 281 -0.62 13.14 -1.70
C ARG A 281 0.39 12.28 -2.47
N THR A 282 1.66 12.72 -2.53
CA THR A 282 2.76 12.04 -3.24
C THR A 282 3.60 11.10 -2.37
N ILE A 283 3.18 10.83 -1.14
CA ILE A 283 3.88 9.88 -0.26
C ILE A 283 3.86 8.44 -0.78
N SER A 284 2.98 8.15 -1.75
CA SER A 284 2.85 6.85 -2.42
C SER A 284 4.13 6.38 -3.08
N SER A 285 4.98 7.28 -3.54
CA SER A 285 6.20 6.96 -4.28
C SER A 285 7.48 6.91 -3.42
N THR A 286 7.40 7.28 -2.15
CA THR A 286 8.51 7.21 -1.19
C THR A 286 8.89 5.76 -0.93
N ARG A 287 10.18 5.44 -1.02
CA ARG A 287 10.70 4.08 -0.77
C ARG A 287 9.92 3.02 -1.56
N MET A 288 9.90 3.18 -2.89
CA MET A 288 9.20 2.25 -3.78
C MET A 288 9.64 0.79 -3.57
N ASP A 289 10.89 0.56 -3.15
CA ASP A 289 11.38 -0.75 -2.71
C ASP A 289 10.50 -1.38 -1.62
N ILE A 290 10.09 -0.61 -0.61
CA ILE A 290 9.18 -1.05 0.46
C ILE A 290 7.75 -1.24 -0.08
N LYS A 291 7.28 -0.36 -0.97
CA LYS A 291 5.92 -0.45 -1.53
C LYS A 291 5.73 -1.68 -2.41
N LEU A 292 6.72 -2.01 -3.23
CA LEU A 292 6.75 -3.22 -4.05
C LEU A 292 6.79 -4.48 -3.17
N ALA A 293 7.65 -4.51 -2.15
CA ALA A 293 7.70 -5.62 -1.20
C ALA A 293 6.35 -5.82 -0.50
N HIS A 294 5.73 -4.74 -0.03
CA HIS A 294 4.39 -4.78 0.57
C HIS A 294 3.34 -5.33 -0.40
N ALA A 295 3.26 -4.80 -1.62
CA ALA A 295 2.28 -5.25 -2.62
C ALA A 295 2.42 -6.74 -2.94
N ALA A 296 3.65 -7.22 -3.12
CA ALA A 296 3.95 -8.62 -3.40
C ALA A 296 3.49 -9.53 -2.25
N ILE A 297 3.76 -9.16 -1.00
CA ILE A 297 3.37 -9.94 0.18
C ILE A 297 1.86 -9.93 0.39
N GLU A 298 1.23 -8.77 0.27
CA GLU A 298 -0.22 -8.62 0.40
C GLU A 298 -0.95 -9.49 -0.63
N ASN A 299 -0.53 -9.41 -1.90
CA ASN A 299 -1.03 -10.25 -2.98
C ASN A 299 -0.77 -11.75 -2.71
N LYS A 300 0.44 -12.11 -2.25
CA LYS A 300 0.82 -13.49 -1.93
C LYS A 300 -0.06 -14.08 -0.82
N ILE A 301 -0.33 -13.32 0.25
CA ILE A 301 -1.17 -13.81 1.35
C ILE A 301 -2.62 -13.96 0.88
N VAL A 302 -3.19 -12.91 0.29
CA VAL A 302 -4.62 -12.84 -0.05
C VAL A 302 -4.98 -13.73 -1.24
N ASN A 303 -4.20 -13.69 -2.32
CA ASN A 303 -4.59 -14.30 -3.60
C ASN A 303 -3.90 -15.65 -3.86
N ILE A 304 -2.89 -16.03 -3.06
CA ILE A 304 -2.19 -17.31 -3.21
C ILE A 304 -2.37 -18.16 -1.95
N LEU A 305 -1.84 -17.72 -0.82
CA LEU A 305 -1.77 -18.54 0.38
C LEU A 305 -3.15 -18.89 0.94
N GLU A 306 -4.03 -17.92 1.16
CA GLU A 306 -5.35 -18.19 1.76
C GLU A 306 -6.27 -19.04 0.86
N PRO A 307 -6.34 -18.81 -0.47
CA PRO A 307 -7.03 -19.72 -1.39
C PRO A 307 -6.45 -21.13 -1.36
N LEU A 308 -5.13 -21.28 -1.41
CA LEU A 308 -4.48 -22.59 -1.36
C LEU A 308 -4.71 -23.30 -0.02
N ALA A 309 -4.63 -22.58 1.10
CA ALA A 309 -4.93 -23.11 2.43
C ALA A 309 -6.39 -23.56 2.53
N SER A 310 -7.31 -22.84 1.89
CA SER A 310 -8.74 -23.22 1.84
C SER A 310 -8.96 -24.49 1.01
N ILE A 311 -8.27 -24.65 -0.12
CA ILE A 311 -8.28 -25.89 -0.92
C ILE A 311 -7.69 -27.05 -0.09
N ALA A 312 -6.54 -26.84 0.54
CA ALA A 312 -5.91 -27.85 1.39
C ALA A 312 -6.85 -28.29 2.54
N TRP A 313 -7.52 -27.34 3.17
CA TRP A 313 -8.50 -27.61 4.22
C TRP A 313 -9.69 -28.42 3.72
N ALA A 314 -10.23 -28.09 2.54
CA ALA A 314 -11.31 -28.85 1.91
C ALA A 314 -10.90 -30.31 1.57
N LEU A 315 -9.59 -30.55 1.34
CA LEU A 315 -9.02 -31.89 1.15
C LEU A 315 -8.71 -32.62 2.46
N GLY A 316 -9.00 -32.03 3.62
CA GLY A 316 -8.83 -32.62 4.94
C GLY A 316 -7.51 -32.30 5.65
N PHE A 317 -6.72 -31.35 5.13
CA PHE A 317 -5.54 -30.84 5.84
C PHE A 317 -5.92 -29.76 6.87
N GLU A 318 -5.01 -29.45 7.79
CA GLU A 318 -5.23 -28.40 8.79
C GLU A 318 -5.17 -27.01 8.14
N TYR A 319 -6.07 -26.11 8.56
CA TYR A 319 -5.98 -24.69 8.24
C TYR A 319 -5.24 -23.95 9.37
N HIS A 320 -4.01 -23.55 9.14
CA HIS A 320 -3.14 -22.96 10.17
C HIS A 320 -3.48 -21.49 10.50
N HIS A 321 -4.61 -21.25 11.19
CA HIS A 321 -5.07 -19.91 11.59
C HIS A 321 -4.00 -19.07 12.33
N GLY A 322 -3.27 -19.68 13.27
CA GLY A 322 -2.26 -18.95 14.06
C GLY A 322 -1.06 -18.46 13.24
N LEU A 323 -0.67 -19.19 12.20
CA LEU A 323 0.40 -18.76 11.29
C LEU A 323 -0.06 -17.59 10.42
N LEU A 324 -1.29 -17.65 9.90
CA LEU A 324 -1.90 -16.57 9.12
C LEU A 324 -2.06 -15.30 9.95
N GLU A 325 -2.55 -15.44 11.18
CA GLU A 325 -2.63 -14.30 12.10
C GLU A 325 -1.26 -13.68 12.35
N LYS A 326 -0.24 -14.51 12.64
CA LYS A 326 1.11 -14.00 12.84
C LYS A 326 1.62 -13.23 11.62
N MET A 327 1.45 -13.78 10.41
CA MET A 327 1.79 -13.11 9.15
C MET A 327 1.09 -11.76 9.02
N TRP A 328 -0.23 -11.74 9.17
CA TRP A 328 -1.02 -10.52 9.08
C TRP A 328 -0.60 -9.48 10.12
N LYS A 329 -0.42 -9.88 11.38
CA LYS A 329 0.01 -8.96 12.43
C LYS A 329 1.41 -8.40 12.20
N GLU A 330 2.34 -9.17 11.63
CA GLU A 330 3.66 -8.68 11.25
C GLU A 330 3.59 -7.62 10.15
N ILE A 331 2.83 -7.84 9.07
CA ILE A 331 2.69 -6.83 8.02
C ILE A 331 1.87 -5.62 8.49
N MET A 332 0.81 -5.81 9.29
CA MET A 332 0.00 -4.69 9.78
C MET A 332 0.76 -3.78 10.74
N LYS A 333 1.81 -4.25 11.42
CA LYS A 333 2.75 -3.39 12.15
C LYS A 333 3.46 -2.42 11.21
N ASN A 334 3.72 -2.82 9.96
CA ASN A 334 4.24 -1.95 8.90
C ASN A 334 3.16 -1.06 8.28
N HIS A 335 1.88 -1.36 8.47
CA HIS A 335 0.78 -0.60 7.86
C HIS A 335 0.44 0.69 8.61
N ALA A 336 1.02 0.92 9.80
CA ALA A 336 0.93 2.19 10.50
C ALA A 336 1.35 3.33 9.55
N HIS A 337 0.67 4.47 9.61
CA HIS A 337 0.75 5.50 8.57
C HIS A 337 2.17 6.01 8.31
N ASP A 338 2.98 6.23 9.35
CA ASP A 338 4.40 6.60 9.19
C ASP A 338 5.22 5.48 8.53
N SER A 339 5.04 4.24 8.98
CA SER A 339 5.76 3.06 8.50
C SER A 339 5.46 2.78 7.02
N ILE A 340 4.18 2.67 6.64
CA ILE A 340 3.82 2.40 5.25
C ILE A 340 3.94 3.64 4.40
N GLY A 341 3.75 4.85 4.94
CA GLY A 341 4.09 6.11 4.28
C GLY A 341 5.59 6.24 4.01
N CYS A 342 6.41 5.51 4.76
CA CYS A 342 7.87 5.53 4.67
C CYS A 342 8.47 6.90 4.97
N CYS A 343 7.85 7.65 5.88
CA CYS A 343 8.34 8.95 6.37
C CYS A 343 9.06 8.82 7.72
N CYS A 344 10.05 7.94 7.78
CA CYS A 344 10.71 7.47 8.99
C CYS A 344 12.24 7.57 8.87
N SER A 345 12.97 7.39 9.97
CA SER A 345 14.43 7.25 9.88
C SER A 345 14.85 5.99 9.11
N ASP A 346 16.04 5.99 8.50
CA ASP A 346 16.61 4.82 7.80
C ASP A 346 16.59 3.54 8.65
N LYS A 347 16.89 3.69 9.96
CA LYS A 347 16.88 2.56 10.90
C LYS A 347 15.48 1.94 11.01
N VAL A 348 14.44 2.77 11.02
CA VAL A 348 13.05 2.30 11.05
C VAL A 348 12.66 1.66 9.71
N HIS A 349 13.08 2.22 8.57
CA HIS A 349 12.84 1.56 7.27
C HIS A 349 13.47 0.17 7.19
N GLN A 350 14.66 -0.01 7.76
CA GLN A 350 15.30 -1.33 7.85
C GLN A 350 14.49 -2.31 8.71
N GLU A 351 13.92 -1.85 9.82
CA GLU A 351 13.00 -2.64 10.67
C GLU A 351 11.68 -2.98 9.95
N VAL A 352 11.12 -2.04 9.17
CA VAL A 352 9.93 -2.23 8.33
C VAL A 352 10.20 -3.29 7.26
N MET A 353 11.28 -3.14 6.48
CA MET A 353 11.65 -4.10 5.44
C MET A 353 11.93 -5.49 6.04
N THR A 354 12.58 -5.58 7.20
CA THR A 354 12.83 -6.85 7.88
C THR A 354 11.53 -7.59 8.23
N ARG A 355 10.50 -6.88 8.73
CA ARG A 355 9.18 -7.47 9.01
C ARG A 355 8.51 -7.99 7.73
N PHE A 356 8.64 -7.28 6.62
CA PHE A 356 8.14 -7.76 5.33
C PHE A 356 8.87 -9.03 4.87
N ILE A 357 10.20 -9.06 4.94
CA ILE A 357 11.00 -10.26 4.60
C ILE A 357 10.57 -11.46 5.46
N LEU A 358 10.35 -11.26 6.76
CA LEU A 358 9.90 -12.33 7.66
C LEU A 358 8.48 -12.82 7.33
N ALA A 359 7.56 -11.90 7.00
CA ALA A 359 6.21 -12.27 6.59
C ALA A 359 6.20 -13.02 5.25
N ASP A 360 7.04 -12.59 4.31
CA ASP A 360 7.19 -13.25 3.01
C ASP A 360 7.73 -14.68 3.16
N ASP A 361 8.75 -14.88 3.99
CA ASP A 361 9.32 -16.19 4.29
C ASP A 361 8.28 -17.14 4.93
N MET A 362 7.47 -16.63 5.87
CA MET A 362 6.37 -17.41 6.44
C MET A 362 5.34 -17.81 5.38
N ALA A 363 4.96 -16.89 4.49
CA ALA A 363 3.97 -17.13 3.45
C ALA A 363 4.48 -18.13 2.41
N GLU A 364 5.69 -17.92 1.91
CA GLU A 364 6.36 -18.78 0.92
C GLU A 364 6.50 -20.22 1.42
N ASN A 365 6.96 -20.41 2.66
CA ASN A 365 7.12 -21.74 3.23
C ASN A 365 5.78 -22.43 3.47
N LEU A 366 4.74 -21.69 3.87
CA LEU A 366 3.41 -22.26 4.06
C LEU A 366 2.74 -22.62 2.72
N ILE A 367 2.93 -21.81 1.67
CA ILE A 367 2.51 -22.13 0.30
C ILE A 367 3.18 -23.43 -0.15
N ARG A 368 4.51 -23.52 -0.05
CA ARG A 368 5.28 -24.72 -0.42
C ARG A 368 4.83 -25.94 0.37
N PHE A 369 4.58 -25.78 1.66
CA PHE A 369 4.07 -26.85 2.51
C PHE A 369 2.71 -27.37 2.01
N TYR A 370 1.73 -26.50 1.76
CA TYR A 370 0.43 -26.93 1.27
C TYR A 370 0.50 -27.55 -0.13
N MET A 371 1.23 -26.92 -1.08
CA MET A 371 1.45 -27.50 -2.41
C MET A 371 2.04 -28.91 -2.30
N ARG A 372 3.08 -29.08 -1.47
CA ARG A 372 3.74 -30.37 -1.26
C ARG A 372 2.80 -31.38 -0.61
N LYS A 373 2.07 -30.99 0.44
CA LYS A 373 1.09 -31.85 1.13
C LYS A 373 0.03 -32.37 0.18
N ILE A 374 -0.52 -31.50 -0.66
CA ILE A 374 -1.52 -31.89 -1.66
C ILE A 374 -0.91 -32.90 -2.64
N VAL A 375 0.22 -32.56 -3.27
CA VAL A 375 0.85 -33.40 -4.31
C VAL A 375 1.34 -34.76 -3.78
N ASP A 376 1.93 -34.81 -2.58
CA ASP A 376 2.43 -36.04 -1.97
C ASP A 376 1.32 -37.03 -1.60
N ASN A 377 0.08 -36.55 -1.39
CA ASN A 377 -1.07 -37.39 -1.08
C ASN A 377 -1.91 -37.75 -2.32
N MET A 378 -1.51 -37.31 -3.52
CA MET A 378 -2.17 -37.73 -4.76
C MET A 378 -1.81 -39.19 -5.11
N PRO A 379 -2.70 -39.94 -5.77
CA PRO A 379 -2.40 -41.27 -6.28
C PRO A 379 -1.13 -41.30 -7.15
N VAL A 380 -0.45 -42.44 -7.13
CA VAL A 380 0.73 -42.68 -7.99
C VAL A 380 0.25 -43.09 -9.38
N ALA A 381 0.83 -42.50 -10.43
CA ALA A 381 0.65 -42.93 -11.81
C ALA A 381 1.91 -43.67 -12.29
N LEU A 382 1.70 -44.68 -13.14
CA LEU A 382 2.79 -45.41 -13.80
C LEU A 382 3.01 -44.82 -15.19
N CYS A 383 4.25 -44.82 -15.66
CA CYS A 383 4.62 -44.50 -17.04
C CYS A 383 3.98 -45.52 -18.02
N GLU A 384 3.97 -45.20 -19.32
CA GLU A 384 3.48 -46.12 -20.37
C GLU A 384 4.12 -47.52 -20.34
N ASP A 385 5.33 -47.67 -19.80
CA ASP A 385 5.99 -48.97 -19.65
C ASP A 385 5.36 -49.87 -18.56
N GLY A 386 4.49 -49.31 -17.71
CA GLY A 386 3.79 -49.99 -16.63
C GLY A 386 4.69 -50.38 -15.45
N VAL A 387 5.94 -49.92 -15.41
CA VAL A 387 6.95 -50.31 -14.43
C VAL A 387 7.46 -49.12 -13.64
N GLN A 388 7.72 -47.99 -14.30
CA GLN A 388 8.23 -46.79 -13.67
C GLN A 388 7.09 -45.92 -13.13
N VAL A 389 7.32 -45.29 -11.97
CA VAL A 389 6.43 -44.26 -11.45
C VAL A 389 6.72 -42.96 -12.19
N ALA A 390 5.69 -42.33 -12.74
CA ALA A 390 5.82 -41.02 -13.37
C ALA A 390 5.95 -39.93 -12.28
N ASP A 391 6.89 -39.01 -12.48
CA ASP A 391 6.98 -37.80 -11.66
C ASP A 391 5.78 -36.88 -11.93
N LYS A 392 5.45 -35.99 -10.99
CA LYS A 392 4.28 -35.10 -11.08
C LYS A 392 4.70 -33.64 -11.22
N LEU A 393 4.15 -32.95 -12.22
CA LEU A 393 4.14 -31.50 -12.33
C LEU A 393 2.72 -31.01 -12.07
N CYS A 394 2.49 -30.47 -10.87
CA CYS A 394 1.18 -29.95 -10.47
C CYS A 394 1.12 -28.43 -10.65
N LEU A 395 0.09 -27.97 -11.35
CA LEU A 395 -0.15 -26.56 -11.68
C LEU A 395 -1.39 -26.09 -10.91
N PHE A 396 -1.25 -25.07 -10.07
CA PHE A 396 -2.35 -24.53 -9.26
C PHE A 396 -2.90 -23.25 -9.87
N ASN A 397 -4.22 -23.16 -10.01
CA ASN A 397 -4.91 -21.92 -10.36
C ASN A 397 -5.83 -21.52 -9.21
N LEU A 398 -5.42 -20.46 -8.53
CA LEU A 398 -6.05 -19.95 -7.32
C LEU A 398 -7.00 -18.77 -7.60
N MET A 399 -7.28 -18.51 -8.88
CA MET A 399 -8.26 -17.53 -9.31
C MET A 399 -9.66 -18.17 -9.38
N PRO A 400 -10.75 -17.39 -9.18
CA PRO A 400 -12.13 -17.88 -9.23
C PRO A 400 -12.65 -18.20 -10.64
N PHE A 401 -11.78 -18.17 -11.65
CA PHE A 401 -12.12 -18.47 -13.04
C PHE A 401 -11.06 -19.38 -13.69
N PRO A 402 -11.45 -20.22 -14.66
CA PRO A 402 -10.51 -21.05 -15.39
C PRO A 402 -9.59 -20.17 -16.24
N ARG A 403 -8.36 -20.63 -16.46
CA ARG A 403 -7.37 -19.90 -17.26
C ARG A 403 -6.64 -20.85 -18.19
N GLN A 404 -6.28 -20.34 -19.37
CA GLN A 404 -5.36 -21.00 -20.28
C GLN A 404 -4.34 -19.94 -20.71
N GLU A 405 -3.15 -20.02 -20.14
CA GLU A 405 -2.10 -19.01 -20.29
C GLU A 405 -0.77 -19.69 -20.62
N VAL A 406 0.21 -18.89 -21.04
CA VAL A 406 1.58 -19.35 -21.24
C VAL A 406 2.24 -19.52 -19.89
N ILE A 407 2.65 -20.74 -19.56
CA ILE A 407 3.27 -21.10 -18.29
C ILE A 407 4.75 -21.32 -18.56
N ASN A 408 5.60 -20.50 -17.93
CA ASN A 408 7.04 -20.69 -17.90
C ASN A 408 7.40 -21.28 -16.53
N THR A 409 7.98 -22.48 -16.51
CA THR A 409 8.37 -23.17 -15.27
C THR A 409 9.63 -24.00 -15.49
N SER A 410 10.17 -24.57 -14.42
CA SER A 410 11.34 -25.45 -14.49
C SER A 410 11.01 -26.83 -13.91
N ILE A 411 11.52 -27.87 -14.56
CA ILE A 411 11.47 -29.24 -14.04
C ILE A 411 12.88 -29.77 -13.82
N ARG A 412 13.06 -30.57 -12.76
CA ARG A 412 14.31 -31.26 -12.45
C ARG A 412 14.05 -32.75 -12.48
N ILE A 413 14.71 -33.46 -13.39
CA ILE A 413 14.48 -34.88 -13.61
C ILE A 413 15.80 -35.62 -13.83
N ARG A 414 15.78 -36.91 -13.50
CA ARG A 414 16.89 -37.83 -13.76
C ARG A 414 16.76 -38.43 -15.17
N ALA A 415 16.78 -37.58 -16.20
CA ALA A 415 16.61 -38.01 -17.58
C ALA A 415 17.16 -37.00 -18.60
N GLN A 416 17.66 -37.50 -19.73
CA GLN A 416 18.17 -36.66 -20.84
C GLN A 416 17.08 -36.16 -21.80
N SER A 417 15.89 -36.75 -21.73
CA SER A 417 14.68 -36.31 -22.41
C SER A 417 13.47 -36.67 -21.55
N PHE A 418 12.29 -36.14 -21.87
CA PHE A 418 11.05 -36.48 -21.19
C PHE A 418 9.84 -36.30 -22.10
N ALA A 419 8.74 -36.95 -21.73
CA ALA A 419 7.40 -36.63 -22.23
C ALA A 419 6.55 -36.05 -21.09
N LEU A 420 5.60 -35.18 -21.45
CA LEU A 420 4.55 -34.72 -20.55
C LEU A 420 3.22 -35.34 -20.96
N ARG A 421 2.45 -35.84 -19.97
CA ARG A 421 1.11 -36.38 -20.19
C ARG A 421 0.11 -35.78 -19.22
N ASP A 422 -1.14 -35.62 -19.66
CA ASP A 422 -2.22 -35.22 -18.78
C ASP A 422 -2.76 -36.41 -17.95
N GLU A 423 -3.81 -36.17 -17.15
CA GLU A 423 -4.45 -37.19 -16.32
C GLU A 423 -5.18 -38.27 -17.15
N ALA A 424 -5.44 -38.02 -18.44
CA ALA A 424 -6.00 -38.98 -19.39
C ALA A 424 -4.92 -39.72 -20.20
N GLY A 425 -3.63 -39.47 -19.91
CA GLY A 425 -2.48 -40.06 -20.60
C GLY A 425 -2.17 -39.44 -21.98
N GLN A 426 -2.83 -38.35 -22.34
CA GLN A 426 -2.60 -37.67 -23.63
C GLN A 426 -1.32 -36.84 -23.59
N PRO A 427 -0.52 -36.82 -24.67
CA PRO A 427 0.68 -36.01 -24.76
C PRO A 427 0.38 -34.51 -24.63
N VAL A 428 1.13 -33.82 -23.77
CA VAL A 428 1.05 -32.36 -23.59
C VAL A 428 2.22 -31.68 -24.30
N PRO A 429 1.95 -30.71 -25.19
CA PRO A 429 3.00 -29.99 -25.90
C PRO A 429 3.77 -29.07 -24.95
N TYR A 430 5.10 -28.99 -25.14
CA TYR A 430 5.97 -28.06 -24.42
C TYR A 430 7.08 -27.52 -25.32
N PHE A 431 7.82 -26.52 -24.87
CA PHE A 431 8.99 -25.95 -25.54
C PHE A 431 10.12 -25.82 -24.53
N ILE A 432 11.34 -26.22 -24.91
CA ILE A 432 12.51 -26.12 -24.05
C ILE A 432 13.15 -24.76 -24.27
N ARG A 433 13.08 -23.89 -23.25
CA ARG A 433 13.73 -22.57 -23.25
C ARG A 433 15.22 -22.69 -22.92
N ALA A 434 15.56 -23.57 -21.98
CA ALA A 434 16.94 -23.87 -21.60
C ALA A 434 17.04 -25.29 -21.03
N LYS A 435 18.22 -25.89 -21.17
CA LYS A 435 18.57 -27.21 -20.63
C LYS A 435 19.95 -27.14 -20.00
N ARG A 436 20.09 -27.62 -18.76
CA ARG A 436 21.35 -27.65 -18.02
C ARG A 436 21.49 -28.93 -17.21
N GLU A 437 22.70 -29.47 -17.16
CA GLU A 437 23.07 -30.55 -16.24
C GLU A 437 23.37 -29.92 -14.87
N ILE A 438 22.82 -30.49 -13.80
CA ILE A 438 22.97 -29.98 -12.43
C ILE A 438 23.60 -31.03 -11.51
N ASP A 439 24.27 -30.55 -10.46
CA ASP A 439 24.85 -31.44 -9.45
C ASP A 439 23.73 -32.17 -8.68
N PRO A 440 23.66 -33.52 -8.72
CA PRO A 440 22.68 -34.30 -7.98
C PRO A 440 22.70 -34.04 -6.47
N GLY A 441 23.84 -33.63 -5.90
CA GLY A 441 23.96 -33.30 -4.48
C GLY A 441 23.15 -32.07 -4.06
N LEU A 442 22.72 -31.26 -5.01
CA LEU A 442 21.79 -30.14 -4.81
C LEU A 442 20.33 -30.57 -4.77
N VAL A 443 20.02 -31.79 -5.20
CA VAL A 443 18.66 -32.36 -5.24
C VAL A 443 18.48 -33.41 -4.16
N ASP A 444 19.40 -34.39 -4.08
CA ASP A 444 19.40 -35.42 -3.05
C ASP A 444 20.84 -35.87 -2.73
N ARG A 445 21.31 -35.50 -1.53
CA ARG A 445 22.66 -35.83 -1.05
C ARG A 445 22.88 -37.34 -0.87
N GLN A 446 21.83 -38.15 -0.71
CA GLN A 446 21.96 -39.59 -0.53
C GLN A 446 22.29 -40.30 -1.85
N ILE A 447 21.80 -39.78 -2.97
CA ILE A 447 22.00 -40.39 -4.30
C ILE A 447 23.46 -40.31 -4.76
N VAL A 448 24.16 -39.22 -4.42
CA VAL A 448 25.58 -39.02 -4.76
C VAL A 448 26.47 -40.12 -4.18
N HIS A 449 26.08 -40.70 -3.03
CA HIS A 449 26.85 -41.75 -2.36
C HIS A 449 26.90 -43.07 -3.17
N TYR A 450 25.90 -43.33 -4.01
CA TYR A 450 25.77 -44.60 -4.74
C TYR A 450 26.39 -44.60 -6.14
N GLY A 451 26.79 -43.43 -6.67
CA GLY A 451 27.65 -43.30 -7.86
C GLY A 451 27.10 -43.82 -9.20
N ASN A 452 25.85 -44.28 -9.28
CA ASN A 452 25.22 -44.81 -10.49
C ASN A 452 23.86 -44.15 -10.76
N TYR A 453 23.91 -42.93 -11.30
CA TYR A 453 22.71 -42.18 -11.68
C TYR A 453 22.83 -41.59 -13.09
N ASP A 454 21.72 -41.54 -13.82
CA ASP A 454 21.61 -40.76 -15.06
C ASP A 454 21.79 -39.27 -14.74
N PRO A 455 22.28 -38.44 -15.67
CA PRO A 455 22.52 -37.03 -15.39
C PRO A 455 21.23 -36.36 -14.89
N PHE A 456 21.37 -35.59 -13.81
CA PHE A 456 20.30 -34.73 -13.33
C PHE A 456 20.21 -33.52 -14.24
N MET A 457 19.07 -33.37 -14.90
CA MET A 457 18.83 -32.30 -15.84
C MET A 457 17.78 -31.37 -15.28
N GLU A 458 18.04 -30.07 -15.40
CA GLU A 458 17.04 -29.02 -15.22
C GLU A 458 16.64 -28.48 -16.60
N TYR A 459 15.34 -28.48 -16.86
CA TYR A 459 14.74 -27.94 -18.08
C TYR A 459 13.88 -26.75 -17.70
N ASP A 460 14.17 -25.58 -18.27
CA ASP A 460 13.23 -24.47 -18.28
C ASP A 460 12.28 -24.69 -19.44
N ILE A 461 11.01 -24.94 -19.14
CA ILE A 461 9.99 -25.30 -20.11
C ILE A 461 8.94 -24.20 -20.23
N GLN A 462 8.34 -24.13 -21.40
CA GLN A 462 7.14 -23.37 -21.68
C GLN A 462 6.04 -24.33 -22.13
N LEU A 463 4.82 -24.11 -21.65
CA LEU A 463 3.64 -24.83 -22.12
C LEU A 463 2.41 -23.91 -22.05
N CYS A 464 1.35 -24.28 -22.76
CA CYS A 464 0.04 -23.67 -22.65
C CYS A 464 -0.98 -24.75 -22.35
N HIS A 465 -1.57 -24.71 -21.16
CA HIS A 465 -2.48 -25.76 -20.68
C HIS A 465 -3.66 -25.14 -19.91
N PRO A 466 -4.90 -25.67 -20.07
CA PRO A 466 -6.05 -25.20 -19.32
C PRO A 466 -5.94 -25.57 -17.84
N LEU A 467 -6.25 -24.61 -16.97
CA LEU A 467 -6.28 -24.76 -15.53
C LEU A 467 -7.69 -24.48 -14.99
N PRO A 468 -8.25 -25.37 -14.14
CA PRO A 468 -9.58 -25.16 -13.55
C PRO A 468 -9.58 -23.97 -12.60
N ALA A 469 -10.74 -23.34 -12.41
CA ALA A 469 -10.91 -22.30 -11.37
C ALA A 469 -10.70 -22.89 -9.97
N MET A 470 -10.03 -22.15 -9.07
CA MET A 470 -9.83 -22.52 -7.66
C MET A 470 -9.42 -23.99 -7.47
N GLY A 471 -8.43 -24.43 -8.23
CA GLY A 471 -8.06 -25.84 -8.28
C GLY A 471 -6.66 -26.07 -8.82
N TYR A 472 -6.39 -27.29 -9.24
CA TYR A 472 -5.11 -27.69 -9.80
C TYR A 472 -5.28 -28.71 -10.92
N CYS A 473 -4.24 -28.84 -11.74
CA CYS A 473 -4.09 -29.86 -12.76
C CYS A 473 -2.76 -30.58 -12.55
N THR A 474 -2.74 -31.90 -12.72
CA THR A 474 -1.51 -32.70 -12.60
C THR A 474 -1.08 -33.21 -13.98
N LEU A 475 0.16 -32.90 -14.34
CA LEU A 475 0.84 -33.50 -15.49
C LEU A 475 1.83 -34.56 -14.99
N HIS A 476 1.98 -35.62 -15.77
CA HIS A 476 2.91 -36.71 -15.52
C HIS A 476 4.15 -36.55 -16.40
N ILE A 477 5.33 -36.63 -15.77
CA ILE A 477 6.62 -36.55 -16.45
C ILE A 477 7.17 -37.97 -16.62
N GLU A 478 7.39 -38.37 -17.86
CA GLU A 478 7.97 -39.68 -18.21
C GLU A 478 9.39 -39.49 -18.73
N GLY A 479 10.38 -39.87 -17.93
CA GLY A 479 11.80 -39.72 -18.28
C GLY A 479 12.24 -40.65 -19.41
N ASN A 480 13.18 -40.15 -20.24
CA ASN A 480 13.76 -40.85 -21.39
C ASN A 480 12.73 -41.35 -22.43
N GLN A 481 11.53 -40.76 -22.45
CA GLN A 481 10.50 -41.00 -23.46
C GLN A 481 10.45 -39.84 -24.49
N PRO A 482 9.94 -40.08 -25.71
CA PRO A 482 9.77 -39.03 -26.71
C PRO A 482 8.61 -38.07 -26.33
N GLY A 483 8.94 -36.81 -26.11
CA GLY A 483 7.96 -35.76 -25.83
C GLY A 483 7.44 -35.00 -27.06
N LEU A 484 6.40 -34.20 -26.86
CA LEU A 484 5.80 -33.33 -27.88
C LEU A 484 6.40 -31.92 -27.84
N GLU A 485 7.66 -31.79 -28.24
CA GLU A 485 8.36 -30.50 -28.28
C GLU A 485 7.85 -29.62 -29.44
N GLN A 486 7.53 -28.36 -29.16
CA GLN A 486 7.03 -27.39 -30.14
C GLN A 486 8.17 -26.56 -30.73
N PRO A 487 8.18 -26.31 -32.05
CA PRO A 487 9.15 -25.42 -32.68
C PRO A 487 8.81 -23.95 -32.45
N VAL A 488 9.80 -23.08 -32.62
CA VAL A 488 9.57 -21.64 -32.76
C VAL A 488 9.09 -21.36 -34.19
N THR A 489 7.89 -20.79 -34.33
CA THR A 489 7.27 -20.49 -35.63
C THR A 489 7.40 -19.02 -36.03
N ALA A 490 7.55 -18.12 -35.05
CA ALA A 490 7.70 -16.69 -35.28
C ALA A 490 9.15 -16.32 -35.64
N SER A 491 9.31 -15.29 -36.47
CA SER A 491 10.60 -14.75 -36.90
C SER A 491 10.49 -13.26 -37.18
N GLY A 492 11.57 -12.50 -36.97
CA GLY A 492 11.64 -11.08 -37.29
C GLY A 492 12.18 -10.25 -36.12
N GLU A 493 12.02 -8.94 -36.21
CA GLU A 493 12.50 -7.97 -35.23
C GLU A 493 11.35 -7.27 -34.48
N LEU A 494 10.13 -7.79 -34.57
CA LEU A 494 8.94 -7.22 -33.96
C LEU A 494 8.13 -8.27 -33.19
N LEU A 495 7.29 -7.83 -32.27
CA LEU A 495 6.35 -8.70 -31.55
C LEU A 495 4.98 -8.55 -32.22
N GLU A 496 4.35 -9.65 -32.61
CA GLU A 496 3.02 -9.62 -33.23
C GLU A 496 2.18 -10.83 -32.82
N ASN A 497 0.90 -10.57 -32.58
CA ASN A 497 -0.14 -11.59 -32.40
C ASN A 497 -1.45 -11.13 -33.06
N ASP A 498 -2.58 -11.75 -32.72
CA ASP A 498 -3.89 -11.39 -33.29
C ASP A 498 -4.37 -9.99 -32.87
N PHE A 499 -3.90 -9.48 -31.73
CA PHE A 499 -4.35 -8.22 -31.12
C PHE A 499 -3.43 -7.05 -31.45
N TYR A 500 -2.11 -7.25 -31.39
CA TYR A 500 -1.13 -6.17 -31.53
C TYR A 500 -0.02 -6.49 -32.51
N ARG A 501 0.54 -5.42 -33.06
CA ARG A 501 1.86 -5.41 -33.67
C ARG A 501 2.70 -4.33 -32.98
N ILE A 502 3.83 -4.74 -32.41
CA ILE A 502 4.71 -3.90 -31.59
C ILE A 502 6.09 -3.83 -32.27
N ALA A 503 6.46 -2.64 -32.73
CA ALA A 503 7.78 -2.36 -33.29
C ALA A 503 8.65 -1.61 -32.26
N LEU A 504 9.96 -1.88 -32.27
CA LEU A 504 10.94 -1.23 -31.40
C LEU A 504 11.57 -0.04 -32.13
N ASN A 505 11.29 1.17 -31.65
CA ASN A 505 11.85 2.40 -32.23
C ASN A 505 13.37 2.48 -31.97
N ASP A 506 14.08 3.24 -32.81
CA ASP A 506 15.54 3.45 -32.68
C ASP A 506 15.95 4.13 -31.38
N ASN A 507 15.04 4.91 -30.80
CA ASN A 507 15.24 5.61 -29.54
C ASN A 507 14.85 4.78 -28.29
N GLY A 508 14.47 3.51 -28.45
CA GLY A 508 14.16 2.61 -27.34
C GLY A 508 12.73 2.70 -26.80
N THR A 509 11.83 3.35 -27.53
CA THR A 509 10.38 3.32 -27.25
C THR A 509 9.67 2.30 -28.12
N LEU A 510 8.37 2.08 -27.88
CA LEU A 510 7.54 1.19 -28.68
C LEU A 510 6.57 1.97 -29.57
N GLN A 511 6.36 1.45 -30.77
CA GLN A 511 5.19 1.74 -31.59
C GLN A 511 4.23 0.54 -31.52
N ILE A 512 3.02 0.76 -31.01
CA ILE A 512 2.01 -0.28 -30.80
C ILE A 512 0.81 -0.01 -31.71
N LEU A 513 0.53 -0.94 -32.62
CA LEU A 513 -0.70 -0.99 -33.40
C LEU A 513 -1.70 -1.94 -32.74
N ASP A 514 -2.84 -1.41 -32.29
CA ASP A 514 -4.03 -2.21 -31.95
C ASP A 514 -4.70 -2.62 -33.28
N LYS A 515 -4.61 -3.91 -33.61
CA LYS A 515 -5.13 -4.48 -34.88
C LYS A 515 -6.66 -4.54 -34.90
N LEU A 516 -7.31 -4.59 -33.73
CA LEU A 516 -8.77 -4.63 -33.64
C LEU A 516 -9.37 -3.24 -33.91
N ARG A 517 -8.69 -2.18 -33.45
CA ARG A 517 -9.16 -0.79 -33.62
C ARG A 517 -8.53 -0.06 -34.80
N GLY A 518 -7.41 -0.55 -35.31
CA GLY A 518 -6.62 0.12 -36.35
C GLY A 518 -5.93 1.40 -35.86
N THR A 519 -5.73 1.52 -34.55
CA THR A 519 -5.11 2.69 -33.91
C THR A 519 -3.65 2.40 -33.57
N THR A 520 -2.77 3.33 -33.89
CA THR A 520 -1.35 3.26 -33.55
C THR A 520 -1.03 4.27 -32.47
N VAL A 521 -0.31 3.83 -31.43
CA VAL A 521 0.28 4.68 -30.40
C VAL A 521 1.80 4.57 -30.54
N ASP A 522 2.50 5.70 -30.54
CA ASP A 522 3.94 5.77 -30.66
C ASP A 522 4.58 6.35 -29.39
N GLN A 523 5.90 6.17 -29.24
CA GLN A 523 6.67 6.64 -28.07
C GLN A 523 6.25 6.01 -26.73
N VAL A 524 5.69 4.80 -26.76
CA VAL A 524 5.27 4.09 -25.54
C VAL A 524 6.49 3.60 -24.77
N LEU A 525 6.44 3.68 -23.44
CA LEU A 525 7.52 3.39 -22.50
C LEU A 525 8.69 4.37 -22.55
N THR A 526 8.43 5.62 -22.94
CA THR A 526 9.42 6.69 -22.72
C THR A 526 9.68 6.84 -21.22
N LEU A 527 10.94 6.86 -20.79
CA LEU A 527 11.29 7.16 -19.40
C LEU A 527 11.58 8.64 -19.30
N GLU A 528 10.98 9.27 -18.30
CA GLU A 528 11.23 10.66 -17.94
C GLU A 528 11.92 10.68 -16.58
N GLU A 529 13.02 11.42 -16.50
CA GLU A 529 13.73 11.69 -15.26
C GLU A 529 13.73 13.19 -14.99
N GLY A 530 13.33 13.57 -13.78
CA GLY A 530 13.27 14.96 -13.33
C GLY A 530 13.77 15.09 -11.89
N SER A 531 13.94 16.32 -11.43
CA SER A 531 14.39 16.57 -10.07
C SER A 531 13.33 16.25 -9.02
N ASP A 532 13.80 15.94 -7.81
CA ASP A 532 13.00 15.97 -6.60
C ASP A 532 13.76 16.68 -5.46
N ASP A 533 13.42 17.94 -5.25
CA ASP A 533 13.87 18.79 -4.15
C ASP A 533 12.98 18.63 -2.90
N GLY A 534 12.16 17.58 -2.84
CA GLY A 534 11.22 17.26 -1.78
C GLY A 534 11.84 16.63 -0.52
N ASP A 535 11.00 15.87 0.15
CA ASP A 535 11.33 15.03 1.31
C ASP A 535 10.51 13.75 1.28
N GLU A 536 10.59 12.90 2.31
CA GLU A 536 9.87 11.63 2.35
C GLU A 536 8.34 11.75 2.32
N TYR A 537 7.77 12.91 2.66
CA TYR A 537 6.33 13.10 2.59
C TYR A 537 5.87 13.52 1.19
N ASP A 538 6.60 14.48 0.59
CA ASP A 538 6.11 15.17 -0.59
C ASP A 538 7.18 15.32 -1.67
N TYR A 539 6.77 14.98 -2.89
CA TYR A 539 7.48 15.34 -4.11
C TYR A 539 7.47 16.86 -4.28
N SER A 540 8.62 17.43 -4.64
CA SER A 540 8.72 18.84 -5.00
C SER A 540 9.74 19.01 -6.11
N PRO A 541 9.36 19.44 -7.33
CA PRO A 541 10.34 19.72 -8.36
C PRO A 541 11.21 20.92 -7.99
N SER A 542 12.40 20.97 -8.60
CA SER A 542 13.26 22.16 -8.59
C SER A 542 12.56 23.31 -9.31
N ARG A 543 12.87 24.53 -8.89
CA ARG A 543 12.30 25.75 -9.50
C ARG A 543 12.74 25.97 -10.94
N ASP A 544 13.95 25.53 -11.27
CA ASP A 544 14.46 25.46 -12.65
C ASP A 544 14.63 23.97 -12.99
N GLU A 545 13.59 23.41 -13.61
CA GLU A 545 13.55 21.97 -13.91
C GLU A 545 14.38 21.64 -15.15
N TRP A 546 15.08 20.52 -15.10
CA TRP A 546 15.79 19.97 -16.26
C TRP A 546 15.45 18.50 -16.39
N LEU A 547 14.45 18.22 -17.22
CA LEU A 547 14.03 16.86 -17.54
C LEU A 547 15.03 16.20 -18.50
N ARG A 548 15.25 14.90 -18.30
CA ARG A 548 16.02 14.00 -19.17
C ARG A 548 15.09 12.89 -19.65
N TYR A 549 15.19 12.50 -20.90
CA TYR A 549 14.36 11.41 -21.47
C TYR A 549 15.20 10.24 -21.95
N SER A 550 14.68 9.01 -21.82
CA SER A 550 15.36 7.80 -22.34
C SER A 550 15.67 7.89 -23.84
N THR A 551 14.84 8.61 -24.61
CA THR A 551 14.99 8.79 -26.06
C THR A 551 16.25 9.56 -26.47
N GLU A 552 16.95 10.18 -25.52
CA GLU A 552 18.20 10.90 -25.76
C GLU A 552 19.44 9.99 -25.71
N PHE A 553 19.27 8.73 -25.31
CA PHE A 553 20.37 7.80 -25.04
C PHE A 553 20.36 6.62 -26.01
N ALA A 554 21.52 6.01 -26.19
CA ALA A 554 21.63 4.80 -27.00
C ALA A 554 20.98 3.60 -26.30
N VAL A 555 20.32 2.75 -27.08
CA VAL A 555 19.62 1.56 -26.61
C VAL A 555 20.10 0.31 -27.37
N THR A 556 20.27 -0.79 -26.64
CA THR A 556 20.41 -2.12 -27.23
C THR A 556 19.03 -2.76 -27.30
N ARG A 557 18.70 -3.37 -28.43
CA ARG A 557 17.39 -3.98 -28.70
C ARG A 557 17.60 -5.42 -29.14
N GLU A 558 16.90 -6.36 -28.51
CA GLU A 558 16.96 -7.78 -28.84
C GLU A 558 15.55 -8.35 -28.84
N VAL A 559 15.19 -9.14 -29.86
CA VAL A 559 13.91 -9.86 -29.92
C VAL A 559 14.17 -11.36 -29.92
N THR A 560 13.53 -12.06 -29.01
CA THR A 560 13.56 -13.52 -28.92
C THR A 560 12.15 -14.07 -29.10
N HIS A 561 11.99 -14.99 -30.06
CA HIS A 561 10.75 -15.72 -30.26
C HIS A 561 10.80 -17.09 -29.57
N GLN A 562 9.71 -17.45 -28.92
CA GLN A 562 9.48 -18.76 -28.29
C GLN A 562 8.24 -19.40 -28.92
N ALA A 563 7.89 -20.62 -28.49
CA ALA A 563 6.79 -21.37 -29.08
C ALA A 563 5.42 -20.70 -28.88
N TRP A 564 5.16 -20.04 -27.74
CA TRP A 564 3.87 -19.41 -27.44
C TRP A 564 3.93 -17.93 -27.08
N GLN A 565 5.12 -17.33 -27.08
CA GLN A 565 5.29 -15.89 -26.80
C GLN A 565 6.50 -15.33 -27.51
N SER A 566 6.59 -14.00 -27.56
CA SER A 566 7.75 -13.27 -28.06
C SER A 566 8.16 -12.21 -27.05
N ILE A 567 9.47 -12.02 -26.89
CA ILE A 567 10.06 -11.14 -25.88
C ILE A 567 10.98 -10.14 -26.57
N ALA A 568 10.79 -8.85 -26.34
CA ALA A 568 11.77 -7.82 -26.64
C ALA A 568 12.51 -7.43 -25.35
N THR A 569 13.82 -7.28 -25.43
CA THR A 569 14.66 -6.74 -24.36
C THR A 569 15.33 -5.46 -24.82
N LEU A 570 15.12 -4.39 -24.07
CA LEU A 570 15.75 -3.08 -24.27
C LEU A 570 16.74 -2.86 -23.13
N LYS A 571 17.96 -2.45 -23.44
CA LYS A 571 18.98 -2.09 -22.45
C LYS A 571 19.54 -0.71 -22.75
N LEU A 572 19.49 0.19 -21.77
CA LEU A 572 20.06 1.53 -21.91
C LEU A 572 20.70 2.00 -20.59
N ARG A 573 21.59 2.99 -20.72
CA ARG A 573 22.16 3.74 -19.60
C ARG A 573 21.84 5.22 -19.81
N MET A 574 21.11 5.82 -18.88
CA MET A 574 20.84 7.25 -18.86
C MET A 574 21.92 7.94 -18.03
N ALA A 575 22.68 8.86 -18.63
CA ALA A 575 23.60 9.73 -17.89
C ALA A 575 22.81 10.89 -17.25
N LEU A 576 22.85 10.99 -15.93
CA LEU A 576 22.00 11.85 -15.11
C LEU A 576 22.84 12.73 -14.17
N PRO A 577 22.31 13.86 -13.68
CA PRO A 577 22.91 14.56 -12.56
C PRO A 577 23.02 13.63 -11.35
N ALA A 578 24.14 13.67 -10.62
CA ALA A 578 24.26 12.84 -9.41
C ALA A 578 23.40 13.35 -8.25
N ASN A 579 23.00 14.62 -8.26
CA ASN A 579 22.19 15.30 -7.23
C ASN A 579 21.68 16.66 -7.77
N LEU A 580 20.91 17.39 -6.95
CA LEU A 580 20.36 18.72 -7.31
C LEU A 580 21.42 19.77 -7.66
N ALA A 581 22.57 19.75 -7.00
CA ALA A 581 23.62 20.74 -7.26
C ALA A 581 24.24 20.54 -8.66
N GLU A 582 24.49 19.30 -9.06
CA GLU A 582 24.90 19.00 -10.44
C GLU A 582 23.79 19.32 -11.44
N ARG A 583 22.52 19.07 -11.11
CA ARG A 583 21.39 19.37 -12.00
C ARG A 583 21.30 20.85 -12.30
N ALA A 584 21.41 21.71 -11.28
CA ALA A 584 21.43 23.15 -11.43
C ALA A 584 22.59 23.63 -12.33
N ASN A 585 23.74 22.92 -12.28
CA ASN A 585 24.90 23.20 -13.12
C ASN A 585 24.87 22.47 -14.49
N ARG A 586 23.81 21.71 -14.78
CA ARG A 586 23.65 20.87 -15.96
C ARG A 586 24.80 19.87 -16.18
N GLN A 587 25.27 19.27 -15.09
CA GLN A 587 26.30 18.24 -15.07
C GLN A 587 25.68 16.86 -14.85
N CYS A 588 26.24 15.82 -15.47
CA CYS A 588 25.77 14.44 -15.34
C CYS A 588 26.90 13.49 -14.95
N SER A 589 27.18 13.35 -13.64
CA SER A 589 28.13 12.34 -13.15
C SER A 589 27.45 11.07 -12.60
N GLY A 590 26.14 11.10 -12.36
CA GLY A 590 25.30 9.97 -11.98
C GLY A 590 24.77 9.20 -13.21
N HIS A 591 24.08 8.09 -12.95
CA HIS A 591 23.40 7.33 -14.01
C HIS A 591 22.24 6.49 -13.49
N LEU A 592 21.41 6.05 -14.43
CA LEU A 592 20.40 5.02 -14.25
C LEU A 592 20.58 3.97 -15.35
N ASP A 593 20.85 2.73 -14.96
CA ASP A 593 20.81 1.60 -15.90
C ASP A 593 19.41 1.00 -15.93
N VAL A 594 18.94 0.68 -17.13
CA VAL A 594 17.59 0.14 -17.33
C VAL A 594 17.62 -1.09 -18.23
N ILE A 595 16.95 -2.14 -17.79
CA ILE A 595 16.58 -3.31 -18.61
C ILE A 595 15.06 -3.38 -18.65
N CYS A 596 14.48 -3.18 -19.84
CA CYS A 596 13.05 -3.33 -20.08
C CYS A 596 12.78 -4.61 -20.86
N ARG A 597 11.96 -5.52 -20.33
CA ARG A 597 11.48 -6.70 -21.04
C ARG A 597 10.00 -6.55 -21.36
N ILE A 598 9.68 -6.75 -22.64
CA ILE A 598 8.32 -6.68 -23.17
C ILE A 598 7.95 -8.08 -23.64
N THR A 599 6.95 -8.69 -23.03
CA THR A 599 6.47 -10.03 -23.40
C THR A 599 5.09 -9.94 -24.01
N LEU A 600 4.94 -10.52 -25.20
CA LEU A 600 3.66 -10.68 -25.89
C LEU A 600 3.39 -12.16 -26.12
N ALA A 601 2.44 -12.73 -25.37
CA ALA A 601 1.95 -14.08 -25.62
C ALA A 601 1.10 -14.11 -26.90
N HIS A 602 1.24 -15.16 -27.71
CA HIS A 602 0.61 -15.25 -29.04
C HIS A 602 -0.92 -15.27 -29.00
N GLN A 603 -1.52 -15.61 -27.87
CA GLN A 603 -2.98 -15.69 -27.68
C GLN A 603 -3.52 -14.76 -26.60
N SER A 604 -2.78 -13.70 -26.24
CA SER A 604 -3.16 -12.78 -25.17
C SER A 604 -3.32 -11.33 -25.67
N PRO A 605 -4.37 -10.60 -25.25
CA PRO A 605 -4.48 -9.16 -25.45
C PRO A 605 -3.72 -8.35 -24.38
N ARG A 606 -2.91 -9.00 -23.53
CA ARG A 606 -2.08 -8.36 -22.51
C ARG A 606 -0.64 -8.24 -23.02
N ILE A 607 -0.03 -7.08 -22.76
CA ILE A 607 1.40 -6.83 -22.99
C ILE A 607 2.04 -6.76 -21.60
N ASP A 608 2.95 -7.69 -21.31
CA ASP A 608 3.64 -7.76 -20.02
C ASP A 608 4.94 -6.96 -20.09
N ILE A 609 5.15 -6.05 -19.14
CA ILE A 609 6.33 -5.18 -19.06
C ILE A 609 7.03 -5.41 -17.72
N GLU A 610 8.33 -5.67 -17.78
CA GLU A 610 9.21 -5.77 -16.62
C GLU A 610 10.33 -4.74 -16.77
N LEU A 611 10.59 -3.95 -15.72
CA LEU A 611 11.62 -2.91 -15.70
C LEU A 611 12.59 -3.16 -14.54
N GLU A 612 13.81 -3.55 -14.85
CA GLU A 612 14.89 -3.55 -13.87
C GLU A 612 15.68 -2.25 -13.96
N LEU A 613 15.84 -1.57 -12.84
CA LEU A 613 16.55 -0.31 -12.68
C LEU A 613 17.76 -0.51 -11.78
N ASP A 614 18.89 0.14 -12.07
CA ASP A 614 20.03 0.30 -11.15
C ASP A 614 20.32 1.80 -10.99
N ASN A 615 19.84 2.36 -9.88
CA ASN A 615 19.89 3.80 -9.62
C ASN A 615 21.21 4.21 -8.95
N GLN A 616 21.92 5.14 -9.59
CA GLN A 616 23.17 5.73 -9.11
C GLN A 616 23.11 7.27 -9.12
N ALA A 617 21.92 7.83 -8.89
CA ALA A 617 21.66 9.26 -8.74
C ALA A 617 20.74 9.54 -7.54
N ASP A 618 20.82 10.76 -7.01
CA ASP A 618 20.07 11.23 -5.85
C ASP A 618 19.08 12.35 -6.25
N ASP A 619 18.10 12.60 -5.38
CA ASP A 619 17.20 13.76 -5.42
C ASP A 619 16.46 13.91 -6.76
N HIS A 620 15.83 12.81 -7.18
CA HIS A 620 15.19 12.72 -8.49
C HIS A 620 13.96 11.80 -8.50
N ARG A 621 13.15 11.95 -9.53
CA ARG A 621 11.97 11.11 -9.78
C ARG A 621 12.04 10.54 -11.19
N VAL A 622 11.83 9.23 -11.32
CA VAL A 622 11.80 8.52 -12.59
C VAL A 622 10.39 8.02 -12.86
N ARG A 623 9.88 8.29 -14.06
CA ARG A 623 8.53 7.89 -14.50
C ARG A 623 8.58 7.16 -15.84
N VAL A 624 7.63 6.25 -16.06
CA VAL A 624 7.36 5.66 -17.38
C VAL A 624 6.11 6.30 -17.97
N LEU A 625 6.22 6.72 -19.23
CA LEU A 625 5.17 7.41 -19.96
C LEU A 625 4.50 6.46 -20.95
N ILE A 626 3.17 6.43 -20.90
CA ILE A 626 2.29 5.62 -21.73
C ILE A 626 1.28 6.57 -22.39
N PRO A 627 1.57 7.06 -23.61
CA PRO A 627 0.64 7.88 -24.35
C PRO A 627 -0.61 7.08 -24.75
N THR A 628 -1.69 7.80 -24.99
CA THR A 628 -2.98 7.28 -25.44
C THR A 628 -3.38 8.01 -26.73
N PRO A 629 -4.15 7.38 -27.63
CA PRO A 629 -4.55 8.01 -28.89
C PRO A 629 -5.72 9.00 -28.72
N PHE A 630 -6.07 9.36 -27.49
CA PHE A 630 -7.21 10.20 -27.15
C PHE A 630 -6.96 10.98 -25.86
N PRO A 631 -7.52 12.19 -25.71
CA PRO A 631 -7.50 12.92 -24.44
C PRO A 631 -8.49 12.35 -23.43
N SER A 632 -8.24 12.55 -22.14
CA SER A 632 -9.22 12.25 -21.08
C SER A 632 -9.17 13.26 -19.93
N ASP A 633 -10.33 13.83 -19.57
CA ASP A 633 -10.47 14.75 -18.43
C ASP A 633 -10.58 14.02 -17.08
N THR A 634 -10.81 12.71 -17.12
CA THR A 634 -10.94 11.86 -15.94
C THR A 634 -10.13 10.58 -16.08
N VAL A 635 -9.75 10.01 -14.95
CA VAL A 635 -9.03 8.75 -14.86
C VAL A 635 -9.73 7.84 -13.86
N VAL A 636 -9.84 6.56 -14.20
CA VAL A 636 -10.37 5.54 -13.30
C VAL A 636 -9.20 4.74 -12.75
N SER A 637 -9.12 4.59 -11.45
CA SER A 637 -8.21 3.62 -10.83
C SER A 637 -8.98 2.77 -9.84
N ASP A 638 -8.37 1.68 -9.40
CA ASP A 638 -8.93 0.97 -8.26
C ASP A 638 -8.84 1.78 -6.96
N ASN A 639 -9.71 1.35 -6.05
CA ASN A 639 -9.81 1.78 -4.67
C ASN A 639 -10.12 0.53 -3.82
N GLN A 640 -10.08 0.60 -2.49
CA GLN A 640 -10.34 -0.57 -1.66
C GLN A 640 -11.73 -1.18 -1.94
N PHE A 641 -11.78 -2.40 -2.48
CA PHE A 641 -13.01 -3.08 -2.92
C PHE A 641 -13.82 -2.35 -4.02
N GLY A 642 -13.20 -1.52 -4.85
CA GLY A 642 -13.91 -0.84 -5.92
C GLY A 642 -13.05 -0.04 -6.88
N CYS A 643 -13.68 0.91 -7.56
CA CYS A 643 -13.02 1.86 -8.44
C CYS A 643 -13.37 3.29 -8.01
N ILE A 644 -12.48 4.22 -8.33
CA ILE A 644 -12.70 5.66 -8.15
C ILE A 644 -12.37 6.41 -9.43
N THR A 645 -13.16 7.45 -9.71
CA THR A 645 -12.92 8.35 -10.84
C THR A 645 -12.36 9.65 -10.29
N ARG A 646 -11.21 10.06 -10.82
CA ARG A 646 -10.50 11.28 -10.42
C ARG A 646 -10.32 12.21 -11.62
N PRO A 647 -10.23 13.53 -11.42
CA PRO A 647 -9.94 14.43 -12.51
C PRO A 647 -8.46 14.34 -12.91
N THR A 648 -8.16 14.52 -14.19
CA THR A 648 -6.77 14.60 -14.68
C THR A 648 -6.15 15.98 -14.45
N ARG A 649 -6.98 16.99 -14.14
CA ARG A 649 -6.56 18.33 -13.71
C ARG A 649 -7.36 18.77 -12.50
N ASP A 650 -6.69 19.31 -11.49
CA ASP A 650 -7.37 19.93 -10.35
C ASP A 650 -7.46 21.46 -10.56
N SER A 651 -8.68 22.00 -10.61
CA SER A 651 -8.92 23.43 -10.77
C SER A 651 -8.33 24.28 -9.64
N ALA A 652 -8.17 23.73 -8.44
CA ALA A 652 -7.61 24.44 -7.30
C ALA A 652 -6.11 24.74 -7.47
N MET A 653 -5.41 24.06 -8.40
CA MET A 653 -4.02 24.38 -8.74
C MET A 653 -3.84 25.81 -9.24
N ALA A 654 -4.88 26.44 -9.81
CA ALA A 654 -4.79 27.80 -10.33
C ALA A 654 -4.68 28.89 -9.23
N ASN A 655 -5.10 28.59 -8.00
CA ASN A 655 -5.26 29.59 -6.95
C ASN A 655 -4.95 29.11 -5.52
N TRP A 656 -4.43 27.89 -5.34
CA TRP A 656 -4.14 27.30 -4.02
C TRP A 656 -3.26 28.20 -3.13
N GLU A 657 -2.22 28.82 -3.69
CA GLU A 657 -1.35 29.74 -2.94
C GLU A 657 -2.11 30.97 -2.44
N ALA A 658 -2.91 31.59 -3.31
CA ALA A 658 -3.70 32.77 -2.97
C ALA A 658 -4.79 32.46 -1.93
N GLU A 659 -5.30 31.23 -1.93
CA GLU A 659 -6.25 30.72 -0.94
C GLU A 659 -5.56 30.19 0.34
N GLY A 660 -4.22 30.18 0.40
CA GLY A 660 -3.47 29.80 1.60
C GLY A 660 -3.50 28.31 1.94
N TRP A 661 -3.62 27.46 0.92
CA TRP A 661 -3.58 25.99 1.05
C TRP A 661 -2.27 25.55 1.71
N LYS A 662 -2.32 24.47 2.50
CA LYS A 662 -1.14 23.93 3.20
C LYS A 662 -0.26 23.04 2.32
N GLU A 663 -0.83 22.52 1.23
CA GLU A 663 -0.22 21.65 0.24
C GLU A 663 -0.93 21.87 -1.10
N ALA A 664 -0.17 21.89 -2.19
CA ALA A 664 -0.71 22.06 -3.53
C ALA A 664 -1.61 20.87 -3.91
N PRO A 665 -2.80 21.08 -4.49
CA PRO A 665 -3.70 20.01 -4.91
C PRO A 665 -3.26 19.40 -6.24
N ILE A 666 -2.02 18.90 -6.32
CA ILE A 666 -1.47 18.31 -7.54
C ILE A 666 -2.29 17.08 -7.97
N PRO A 667 -2.59 16.92 -9.29
CA PRO A 667 -3.38 15.79 -9.79
C PRO A 667 -2.55 14.50 -9.91
N VAL A 668 -1.70 14.24 -8.91
CA VAL A 668 -0.97 12.99 -8.72
C VAL A 668 -1.82 12.10 -7.82
N TRP A 669 -2.07 10.87 -8.25
CA TRP A 669 -3.06 9.98 -7.63
C TRP A 669 -2.47 8.63 -7.29
N GLN A 670 -3.09 7.96 -6.31
CA GLN A 670 -2.73 6.60 -5.93
C GLN A 670 -3.47 5.55 -6.75
N LEU A 671 -2.78 4.45 -7.05
CA LEU A 671 -3.38 3.21 -7.56
C LEU A 671 -2.98 2.04 -6.66
N MET A 672 -3.81 1.00 -6.62
CA MET A 672 -3.49 -0.24 -5.93
C MET A 672 -2.96 -1.28 -6.92
N ASN A 673 -3.73 -1.57 -7.97
CA ASN A 673 -3.42 -2.59 -8.97
C ASN A 673 -3.62 -2.08 -10.39
N PHE A 674 -4.49 -1.09 -10.63
CA PHE A 674 -4.70 -0.60 -11.98
C PHE A 674 -5.13 0.86 -12.08
N VAL A 675 -4.87 1.42 -13.26
CA VAL A 675 -5.35 2.72 -13.72
C VAL A 675 -5.80 2.60 -15.17
N ALA A 676 -6.86 3.33 -15.55
CA ALA A 676 -7.45 3.29 -16.87
C ALA A 676 -7.94 4.66 -17.35
N LEU A 677 -7.70 4.94 -18.63
CA LEU A 677 -8.22 6.08 -19.38
C LEU A 677 -9.15 5.58 -20.47
N GLN A 678 -10.23 6.33 -20.75
CA GLN A 678 -11.18 5.97 -21.80
C GLN A 678 -11.89 7.21 -22.38
N ASP A 679 -12.29 7.12 -23.65
CA ASP A 679 -13.09 8.15 -24.35
C ASP A 679 -14.53 7.70 -24.67
N GLY A 680 -14.96 6.56 -24.09
CA GLY A 680 -16.24 5.90 -24.34
C GLY A 680 -16.28 5.01 -25.59
N LYS A 681 -15.26 5.04 -26.46
CA LYS A 681 -15.12 4.14 -27.63
C LYS A 681 -13.96 3.17 -27.47
N GLN A 682 -12.89 3.65 -26.85
CA GLN A 682 -11.64 2.94 -26.62
C GLN A 682 -11.13 3.27 -25.22
N GLY A 683 -10.24 2.42 -24.72
CA GLY A 683 -9.66 2.57 -23.41
C GLY A 683 -8.29 1.92 -23.35
N LEU A 684 -7.44 2.46 -22.47
CA LEU A 684 -6.15 1.91 -22.12
C LEU A 684 -6.15 1.68 -20.61
N ALA A 685 -5.83 0.46 -20.19
CA ALA A 685 -5.66 0.10 -18.79
C ALA A 685 -4.22 -0.35 -18.56
N VAL A 686 -3.60 0.15 -17.50
CA VAL A 686 -2.30 -0.28 -17.02
C VAL A 686 -2.52 -0.98 -15.69
N LEU A 687 -2.05 -2.22 -15.61
CA LEU A 687 -2.04 -3.01 -14.39
C LEU A 687 -0.62 -2.97 -13.84
N SER A 688 -0.47 -2.76 -12.54
CA SER A 688 0.82 -2.66 -11.88
C SER A 688 0.96 -3.71 -10.78
N ASP A 689 2.14 -4.31 -10.67
CA ASP A 689 2.52 -5.19 -9.58
C ASP A 689 3.16 -4.39 -8.44
N GLY A 690 2.43 -3.38 -7.94
CA GLY A 690 2.80 -2.67 -6.71
C GLY A 690 3.27 -1.22 -6.85
N LEU A 691 3.34 -0.63 -8.05
CA LEU A 691 3.51 0.82 -8.16
C LEU A 691 2.27 1.51 -7.59
N ARG A 692 2.49 2.58 -6.82
CA ARG A 692 1.43 3.23 -6.04
C ARG A 692 1.08 4.64 -6.47
N GLU A 693 1.76 5.20 -7.48
CA GLU A 693 1.59 6.59 -7.88
C GLU A 693 1.53 6.76 -9.41
N PHE A 694 0.57 7.56 -9.87
CA PHE A 694 0.46 7.95 -11.26
C PHE A 694 -0.02 9.40 -11.43
N GLU A 695 0.21 9.96 -12.61
CA GLU A 695 -0.29 11.25 -13.06
C GLU A 695 -0.75 11.14 -14.51
N VAL A 696 -1.71 11.96 -14.93
CA VAL A 696 -2.05 12.11 -16.36
C VAL A 696 -1.56 13.47 -16.82
N ILE A 697 -0.60 13.46 -17.75
CA ILE A 697 0.12 14.63 -18.24
C ILE A 697 -0.20 14.91 -19.71
N GLY A 698 0.42 15.96 -20.25
CA GLY A 698 0.23 16.42 -21.62
C GLY A 698 -0.78 17.56 -21.73
N GLU A 699 -0.60 18.44 -22.72
CA GLU A 699 -1.51 19.58 -22.96
C GLU A 699 -2.95 19.13 -23.24
N GLN A 700 -3.13 17.90 -23.73
CA GLN A 700 -4.43 17.29 -23.99
C GLN A 700 -4.83 16.24 -22.94
N CYS A 701 -4.02 16.00 -21.90
CA CYS A 701 -4.24 14.92 -20.92
C CYS A 701 -4.37 13.54 -21.60
N ASP A 702 -3.38 13.23 -22.44
CA ASP A 702 -3.33 12.06 -23.30
C ASP A 702 -2.19 11.11 -22.92
N THR A 703 -1.45 11.37 -21.84
CA THR A 703 -0.30 10.55 -21.45
C THR A 703 -0.38 10.16 -19.99
N LEU A 704 -0.40 8.85 -19.71
CA LEU A 704 -0.30 8.31 -18.36
C LEU A 704 1.18 8.22 -17.96
N ALA A 705 1.54 8.79 -16.81
CA ALA A 705 2.87 8.72 -16.23
C ALA A 705 2.80 7.93 -14.92
N LEU A 706 3.47 6.78 -14.84
CA LEU A 706 3.60 6.02 -13.59
C LEU A 706 4.96 6.30 -12.97
N THR A 707 5.00 6.62 -11.67
CA THR A 707 6.25 6.82 -10.94
C THR A 707 6.90 5.47 -10.67
N LEU A 708 8.12 5.26 -11.17
CA LEU A 708 8.90 4.03 -10.97
C LEU A 708 9.75 4.10 -9.70
N LEU A 709 10.35 5.26 -9.45
CA LEU A 709 11.11 5.53 -8.23
C LEU A 709 11.15 7.02 -7.93
N ARG A 710 11.34 7.34 -6.65
CA ARG A 710 11.60 8.68 -6.15
C ARG A 710 12.70 8.59 -5.10
N GLY A 711 13.79 9.31 -5.32
CA GLY A 711 14.93 9.39 -4.41
C GLY A 711 14.97 10.74 -3.71
N VAL A 712 14.98 10.74 -2.38
CA VAL A 712 15.13 11.93 -1.52
C VAL A 712 15.98 11.61 -0.29
N GLY A 713 16.76 12.57 0.19
CA GLY A 713 17.75 12.33 1.25
C GLY A 713 17.37 12.80 2.66
N VAL A 714 16.13 13.24 2.89
CA VAL A 714 15.67 13.77 4.17
C VAL A 714 14.23 13.38 4.49
N LEU A 715 13.96 13.11 5.77
CA LEU A 715 12.61 12.83 6.28
C LEU A 715 11.67 14.02 6.10
N GLY A 716 12.13 15.22 6.47
CA GLY A 716 11.31 16.43 6.48
C GLY A 716 12.10 17.67 6.06
N LYS A 717 11.49 18.51 5.22
CA LYS A 717 12.10 19.71 4.65
C LYS A 717 11.12 20.88 4.57
N GLU A 718 11.62 22.05 4.96
CA GLU A 718 10.95 23.34 4.86
C GLU A 718 10.93 23.91 3.44
N GLU A 719 9.97 24.80 3.19
CA GLU A 719 9.88 25.67 2.01
C GLU A 719 9.92 24.94 0.66
N LEU A 720 9.31 23.75 0.60
CA LEU A 720 9.08 23.03 -0.65
C LEU A 720 8.23 23.87 -1.61
N LEU A 721 8.45 23.71 -2.92
CA LEU A 721 7.71 24.43 -3.96
C LEU A 721 6.21 24.15 -3.87
N LEU A 722 5.82 22.89 -3.66
CA LEU A 722 4.44 22.43 -3.62
C LEU A 722 3.87 22.30 -2.19
N ARG A 723 4.69 22.54 -1.17
CA ARG A 723 4.31 22.51 0.25
C ARG A 723 5.14 23.52 1.07
N PRO A 724 4.88 24.83 0.91
CA PRO A 724 5.65 25.88 1.57
C PRO A 724 5.49 25.86 3.10
N GLY A 725 6.39 26.57 3.79
CA GLY A 725 6.40 26.65 5.26
C GLY A 725 7.24 25.57 5.94
N ARG A 726 6.84 25.19 7.15
CA ARG A 726 7.60 24.28 8.04
C ARG A 726 7.86 22.89 7.43
N PRO A 727 8.86 22.11 7.90
CA PRO A 727 8.94 20.70 7.56
C PRO A 727 7.73 19.93 8.10
N SER A 728 7.37 18.84 7.41
CA SER A 728 6.59 17.75 8.00
C SER A 728 7.55 16.86 8.78
N GLY A 729 7.14 16.37 9.95
CA GLY A 729 8.05 15.73 10.89
C GLY A 729 9.26 16.61 11.27
N ILE A 730 10.45 16.02 11.17
CA ILE A 730 11.72 16.67 11.53
C ILE A 730 12.72 16.63 10.38
N LYS A 731 13.65 17.59 10.37
CA LYS A 731 14.76 17.59 9.42
C LYS A 731 15.84 16.58 9.84
N LEU A 732 15.65 15.34 9.42
CA LEU A 732 16.55 14.20 9.67
C LEU A 732 17.08 13.67 8.34
N PRO A 733 18.41 13.47 8.17
CA PRO A 733 18.96 12.81 7.00
C PRO A 733 18.49 11.36 6.90
N THR A 734 18.10 10.95 5.69
CA THR A 734 17.67 9.59 5.35
C THR A 734 18.28 9.16 4.00
N PRO A 735 19.61 8.99 3.92
CA PRO A 735 20.30 8.63 2.68
C PRO A 735 19.81 7.32 2.03
N ASP A 736 19.28 6.37 2.80
CA ASP A 736 18.71 5.13 2.23
C ASP A 736 17.46 5.44 1.38
N SER A 737 16.77 6.55 1.63
CA SER A 737 15.62 7.04 0.84
C SER A 737 15.98 7.60 -0.52
N GLN A 738 17.26 7.64 -0.89
CA GLN A 738 17.69 7.85 -2.28
C GLN A 738 17.44 6.63 -3.16
N VAL A 739 17.16 5.45 -2.58
CA VAL A 739 16.88 4.19 -3.30
C VAL A 739 17.98 3.87 -4.31
N ARG A 740 19.24 3.93 -3.88
CA ARG A 740 20.39 3.56 -4.71
C ARG A 740 20.48 2.05 -4.90
N GLY A 741 20.95 1.63 -6.06
CA GLY A 741 21.10 0.22 -6.44
C GLY A 741 19.88 -0.32 -7.18
N LYS A 742 19.69 -1.63 -7.10
CA LYS A 742 18.73 -2.34 -7.94
C LYS A 742 17.30 -2.26 -7.42
N LEU A 743 16.37 -2.00 -8.34
CA LEU A 743 14.92 -2.08 -8.15
C LEU A 743 14.34 -2.84 -9.35
N SER A 744 13.43 -3.78 -9.11
CA SER A 744 12.81 -4.62 -10.16
C SER A 744 11.31 -4.69 -10.00
#